data_AF-A0A2D6JP33-F1
#
_entry.id   AF-A0A2D6JP33-F1
#
_cell.length_a   1.000
_cell.length_b   1.000
_cell.length_c   1.000
_cell.angle_alpha   90.00
_cell.angle_beta   90.00
_cell.angle_gamma   90.00
#
_symmetry.space_group_name_H-M   'P 1'
#
loop_
_entity.id
_entity.type
_entity.pdbx_description
1 polymer ?
#
loop_
_entity_poly.entity_id
_entity_poly.type
_entity_poly.pdbx_seq_one_letter_code
_entity_poly.pdbx_strand_id
1 'polypeptide(L)'
;MFGLSDEIVLLLSFLLFMGFFAGVGLASMRVKQDTTDDYLVAGRGMHPALAALSAVSTWNSGYMFIGFIGFIFVQGYSGIWIGLVSTLGQAVAWIWLYKFIQKEGNERGVRSLSSLVSKTTGAPEAKLAGVLSVVFLAIYAAAQLVAGGVALRAMLGWSEVIGILIGFVLVVAYCYAGGIRASIWTDAAQSCVMIVGSTILCYVAVSEVGGFSGLHNSLKDIDPGMVNMFPADLTFGVTLWIGAFFLGGLGVAGQPQVVSRVMTLKDDKDRKQAAIWFFVWQTPFIALMFIIGLACRAIFLDLDASQAQDGLPLLAMEVLNPFLAGVILASIFAATMSTADSQVLACTAAITDDVKPEWSQEHKTTKLVTVVMAIFVTLIALGGQQFPGFGDSVFALVVLAVYGLGGIFVPLLLIRMMGYEPDTEHTVWMMVAALSAVIVWSVSGYGDDIFPSIPAMSAAFATHFILCKKKEESNPLGRYSLPTRRIATVGAVTILVLFGALEGTYLAMAPEASDTSGDKPYQLSYTVSEWTQSETLTLSDGDTQTFEVMIDETMTAVLIAELTITYSDTGESITAACDEVVTTPDYSGLAGPFSESDDSMKSTTACDTTTVVGSIRPNADLNQYAGEGQGDYTLNGTESELIDILTMLGKAPEMMGALAMDVALSTNEGNPIGNDNSETVTVTLSMLVFQPSGMVPVTA
;
A
#
# COMPACT_ATOMS: atom_id res chain seq x y z
N MET A 1 33.49 4.06 -20.38
CA MET A 1 32.30 4.08 -19.50
C MET A 1 31.49 2.86 -19.93
N PHE A 2 31.45 1.81 -19.11
CA PHE A 2 30.98 0.48 -19.54
C PHE A 2 29.51 0.53 -19.96
N GLY A 3 29.18 0.05 -21.17
CA GLY A 3 27.82 0.05 -21.73
C GLY A 3 26.92 -1.01 -21.08
N LEU A 4 26.58 -0.80 -19.82
CA LEU A 4 25.54 -1.55 -19.11
C LEU A 4 24.18 -0.90 -19.43
N SER A 5 23.10 -1.70 -19.52
CA SER A 5 21.75 -1.13 -19.63
C SER A 5 21.37 -0.41 -18.34
N ASP A 6 20.47 0.56 -18.45
CA ASP A 6 19.99 1.36 -17.33
C ASP A 6 19.43 0.48 -16.20
N GLU A 7 18.66 -0.56 -16.56
CA GLU A 7 18.15 -1.55 -15.62
C GLU A 7 19.26 -2.28 -14.85
N ILE A 8 20.35 -2.67 -15.52
CA ILE A 8 21.48 -3.32 -14.85
C ILE A 8 22.18 -2.35 -13.88
N VAL A 9 22.33 -1.08 -14.24
CA VAL A 9 22.93 -0.07 -13.35
C VAL A 9 22.08 0.16 -12.11
N LEU A 10 20.76 0.24 -12.28
CA LEU A 10 19.79 0.34 -11.18
C LEU A 10 19.90 -0.86 -10.25
N LEU A 11 19.85 -2.08 -10.80
CA LEU A 11 19.95 -3.32 -10.04
C LEU A 11 21.29 -3.42 -9.28
N LEU A 12 22.41 -3.08 -9.92
CA LEU A 12 23.72 -3.10 -9.26
C LEU A 12 23.81 -2.07 -8.13
N SER A 13 23.23 -0.87 -8.31
CA SER A 13 23.13 0.14 -7.25
C SER A 13 22.31 -0.39 -6.08
N PHE A 14 21.11 -0.91 -6.36
CA PHE A 14 20.25 -1.53 -5.36
C PHE A 14 21.00 -2.63 -4.57
N LEU A 15 21.55 -3.63 -5.25
CA LEU A 15 22.27 -4.74 -4.62
C LEU A 15 23.50 -4.29 -3.82
N LEU A 16 24.18 -3.22 -4.24
CA LEU A 16 25.30 -2.64 -3.51
C LEU A 16 24.86 -2.09 -2.14
N PHE A 17 23.77 -1.35 -2.07
CA PHE A 17 23.24 -0.84 -0.80
C PHE A 17 22.65 -1.97 0.06
N MET A 18 21.97 -2.93 -0.55
CA MET A 18 21.49 -4.12 0.15
C MET A 18 22.63 -4.93 0.78
N GLY A 19 23.72 -5.14 0.04
CA GLY A 19 24.94 -5.78 0.54
C GLY A 19 25.62 -4.97 1.65
N PHE A 20 25.64 -3.64 1.53
CA PHE A 20 26.13 -2.75 2.58
C PHE A 20 25.33 -2.90 3.88
N PHE A 21 23.99 -2.86 3.82
CA PHE A 21 23.12 -3.04 4.99
C PHE A 21 23.32 -4.41 5.64
N ALA A 22 23.34 -5.48 4.83
CA ALA A 22 23.62 -6.82 5.32
C ALA A 22 24.99 -6.89 6.02
N GLY A 23 26.02 -6.26 5.44
CA GLY A 23 27.36 -6.18 6.03
C GLY A 23 27.39 -5.47 7.39
N VAL A 24 26.65 -4.37 7.54
CA VAL A 24 26.50 -3.65 8.82
C VAL A 24 25.79 -4.53 9.87
N GLY A 25 24.71 -5.20 9.48
CA GLY A 25 23.99 -6.12 10.35
C GLY A 25 24.86 -7.28 10.83
N LEU A 26 25.62 -7.90 9.93
CA LEU A 26 26.56 -8.97 10.26
C LEU A 26 27.71 -8.48 11.16
N ALA A 27 28.16 -7.23 11.02
CA ALA A 27 29.20 -6.67 11.87
C ALA A 27 28.79 -6.59 13.35
N SER A 28 27.48 -6.40 13.63
CA SER A 28 26.95 -6.39 14.99
C SER A 28 27.16 -7.72 15.74
N MET A 29 27.29 -8.84 15.01
CA MET A 29 27.54 -10.16 15.62
C MET A 29 28.87 -10.24 16.37
N ARG A 30 29.83 -9.35 16.06
CA ARG A 30 31.13 -9.33 16.74
C ARG A 30 31.05 -8.85 18.19
N VAL A 31 29.96 -8.19 18.58
CA VAL A 31 29.80 -7.55 19.89
C VAL A 31 28.57 -8.05 20.65
N LYS A 32 27.77 -8.95 20.06
CA LYS A 32 26.57 -9.50 20.69
C LYS A 32 26.91 -10.46 21.84
N GLN A 33 25.94 -10.64 22.73
CA GLN A 33 25.96 -11.66 23.78
C GLN A 33 24.82 -12.65 23.56
N ASP A 34 25.05 -13.94 23.87
CA ASP A 34 24.04 -14.99 23.69
C ASP A 34 23.04 -15.04 24.85
N THR A 35 22.35 -13.92 25.09
CA THR A 35 21.31 -13.78 26.12
C THR A 35 20.04 -13.19 25.51
N THR A 36 18.88 -13.49 26.09
CA THR A 36 17.61 -12.89 25.63
C THR A 36 17.57 -11.38 25.85
N ASP A 37 18.25 -10.88 26.88
CA ASP A 37 18.34 -9.44 27.16
C ASP A 37 19.16 -8.67 26.11
N ASP A 38 20.32 -9.21 25.69
CA ASP A 38 21.06 -8.63 24.58
C ASP A 38 20.28 -8.72 23.26
N TYR A 39 19.59 -9.85 23.05
CA TYR A 39 18.85 -10.11 21.82
C TYR A 39 17.64 -9.18 21.63
N LEU A 40 16.89 -8.86 22.69
CA LEU A 40 15.66 -8.07 22.60
C LEU A 40 15.84 -6.60 22.98
N VAL A 41 16.82 -6.24 23.82
CA VAL A 41 17.07 -4.84 24.26
C VAL A 41 18.54 -4.41 24.25
N ALA A 42 19.43 -5.17 23.58
CA ALA A 42 20.85 -4.84 23.43
C ALA A 42 21.58 -4.56 24.76
N GLY A 43 21.15 -5.22 25.85
CA GLY A 43 21.75 -5.07 27.18
C GLY A 43 21.61 -3.66 27.76
N ARG A 44 20.67 -2.84 27.25
CA ARG A 44 20.40 -1.46 27.69
C ARG A 44 21.62 -0.53 27.64
N GLY A 45 22.52 -0.78 26.69
CA GLY A 45 23.77 -0.02 26.51
C GLY A 45 23.91 0.59 25.12
N MET A 46 22.82 0.81 24.39
CA MET A 46 22.88 1.34 23.04
C MET A 46 23.21 2.84 23.05
N HIS A 47 24.05 3.28 22.11
CA HIS A 47 24.35 4.69 21.97
C HIS A 47 23.09 5.48 21.57
N PRO A 48 22.77 6.62 22.23
CA PRO A 48 21.53 7.37 22.01
C PRO A 48 21.25 7.74 20.55
N ALA A 49 22.28 8.14 19.81
CA ALA A 49 22.13 8.48 18.39
C ALA A 49 21.68 7.28 17.54
N LEU A 50 22.26 6.09 17.77
CA LEU A 50 21.91 4.88 17.00
C LEU A 50 20.48 4.44 17.30
N ALA A 51 20.11 4.41 18.58
CA ALA A 51 18.75 4.09 19.00
C ALA A 51 17.72 5.08 18.42
N ALA A 52 18.06 6.37 18.35
CA ALA A 52 17.19 7.40 17.79
C ALA A 52 17.04 7.30 16.27
N LEU A 53 18.13 7.16 15.53
CA LEU A 53 18.09 6.96 14.07
C LEU A 53 17.35 5.67 13.71
N SER A 54 17.53 4.62 14.52
CA SER A 54 16.76 3.39 14.38
C SER A 54 15.27 3.59 14.63
N ALA A 55 14.90 4.29 15.70
CA ALA A 55 13.50 4.64 15.97
C ALA A 55 12.88 5.47 14.83
N VAL A 56 13.64 6.38 14.21
CA VAL A 56 13.20 7.15 13.03
C VAL A 56 13.02 6.26 11.80
N SER A 57 13.97 5.35 11.53
CA SER A 57 13.88 4.40 10.41
C SER A 57 12.64 3.51 10.52
N THR A 58 12.45 2.88 11.69
CA THR A 58 11.28 2.06 12.01
C THR A 58 9.96 2.86 11.98
N TRP A 59 9.99 4.15 12.34
CA TRP A 59 8.81 5.00 12.30
C TRP A 59 8.42 5.43 10.89
N ASN A 60 9.41 5.79 10.06
CA ASN A 60 9.16 6.19 8.69
C ASN A 60 8.58 5.00 7.91
N SER A 61 9.18 3.82 7.99
CA SER A 61 8.65 2.58 7.38
C SER A 61 8.26 2.71 5.89
N GLY A 62 7.68 1.66 5.31
CA GLY A 62 7.01 1.71 4.01
C GLY A 62 5.81 2.67 4.00
N TYR A 63 5.23 2.98 5.17
CA TYR A 63 4.20 4.01 5.27
C TYR A 63 4.70 5.34 4.75
N MET A 64 5.88 5.82 5.14
CA MET A 64 6.33 7.17 4.78
C MET A 64 6.65 7.28 3.28
N PHE A 65 7.20 6.22 2.69
CA PHE A 65 7.61 6.22 1.28
C PHE A 65 6.48 5.92 0.30
N ILE A 66 5.50 5.12 0.69
CA ILE A 66 4.41 4.68 -0.20
C ILE A 66 3.08 5.31 0.26
N GLY A 67 2.68 5.04 1.50
CA GLY A 67 1.37 5.46 2.01
C GLY A 67 1.22 6.97 2.23
N PHE A 68 2.18 7.62 2.88
CA PHE A 68 2.16 9.03 3.21
C PHE A 68 2.33 9.89 1.96
N ILE A 69 3.25 9.52 1.07
CA ILE A 69 3.39 10.17 -0.23
C ILE A 69 2.10 10.06 -1.04
N GLY A 70 1.48 8.88 -1.10
CA GLY A 70 0.18 8.70 -1.75
C GLY A 70 -0.93 9.54 -1.10
N PHE A 71 -0.94 9.66 0.24
CA PHE A 71 -1.87 10.54 0.94
C PHE A 71 -1.66 12.01 0.57
N ILE A 72 -0.41 12.49 0.50
CA ILE A 72 -0.11 13.88 0.09
C ILE A 72 -0.41 14.11 -1.39
N PHE A 73 -0.19 13.11 -2.25
CA PHE A 73 -0.57 13.15 -3.66
C PHE A 73 -2.07 13.45 -3.82
N VAL A 74 -2.92 12.85 -2.99
CA VAL A 74 -4.36 13.06 -3.00
C VAL A 74 -4.78 14.35 -2.28
N GLN A 75 -4.19 14.65 -1.12
CA GLN A 75 -4.68 15.70 -0.22
C GLN A 75 -4.03 17.08 -0.40
N GLY A 76 -2.90 17.15 -1.10
CA GLY A 76 -2.15 18.39 -1.30
C GLY A 76 -1.68 19.03 0.01
N TYR A 77 -1.83 20.35 0.11
CA TYR A 77 -1.31 21.19 1.20
C TYR A 77 -1.97 20.91 2.55
N SER A 78 -3.22 20.46 2.54
CA SER A 78 -3.94 20.08 3.76
C SER A 78 -3.21 18.98 4.53
N GLY A 79 -2.46 18.12 3.84
CA GLY A 79 -1.62 17.10 4.43
C GLY A 79 -0.50 17.65 5.34
N ILE A 80 -0.23 18.96 5.40
CA ILE A 80 0.80 19.51 6.30
C ILE A 80 0.48 19.28 7.79
N TRP A 81 -0.81 19.19 8.13
CA TRP A 81 -1.27 19.03 9.51
C TRP A 81 -0.81 17.71 10.13
N ILE A 82 -0.78 16.62 9.35
CA ILE A 82 -0.24 15.35 9.84
C ILE A 82 1.21 15.50 10.26
N GLY A 83 2.02 16.25 9.51
CA GLY A 83 3.44 16.41 9.78
C GLY A 83 3.69 17.25 11.01
N LEU A 84 3.06 18.42 11.09
CA LEU A 84 3.26 19.35 12.20
C LEU A 84 2.68 18.81 13.51
N VAL A 85 1.45 18.31 13.46
CA VAL A 85 0.69 18.00 14.68
C VAL A 85 1.01 16.61 15.21
N SER A 86 1.32 15.64 14.33
CA SER A 86 1.89 14.37 14.82
C SER A 86 3.28 14.55 15.42
N THR A 87 4.11 15.45 14.89
CA THR A 87 5.43 15.76 15.47
C THR A 87 5.26 16.36 16.87
N LEU A 88 4.25 17.22 17.09
CA LEU A 88 3.93 17.74 18.41
C LEU A 88 3.47 16.63 19.37
N GLY A 89 2.61 15.71 18.92
CA GLY A 89 2.21 14.53 19.71
C GLY A 89 3.40 13.65 20.11
N GLN A 90 4.32 13.42 19.17
CA GLN A 90 5.57 12.69 19.41
C GLN A 90 6.49 13.44 20.40
N ALA A 91 6.56 14.77 20.33
CA ALA A 91 7.33 15.57 21.28
C ALA A 91 6.80 15.40 22.70
N VAL A 92 5.48 15.43 22.88
CA VAL A 92 4.83 15.15 24.17
C VAL A 92 5.14 13.73 24.65
N ALA A 93 5.07 12.73 23.75
CA ALA A 93 5.46 11.36 24.06
C ALA A 93 6.92 11.25 24.53
N TRP A 94 7.86 11.91 23.84
CA TRP A 94 9.27 11.96 24.24
C TRP A 94 9.49 12.67 25.57
N ILE A 95 8.77 13.72 25.89
CA ILE A 95 8.98 14.42 27.16
C ILE A 95 8.47 13.59 28.34
N TRP A 96 7.31 12.93 28.20
CA TRP A 96 6.62 12.27 29.31
C TRP A 96 6.59 10.74 29.22
N LEU A 97 5.98 10.17 28.17
CA LEU A 97 5.74 8.73 28.07
C LEU A 97 7.03 7.93 27.95
N TYR A 98 7.94 8.30 27.03
CA TYR A 98 9.20 7.58 26.87
C TYR A 98 10.10 7.66 28.10
N LYS A 99 9.96 8.71 28.93
CA LYS A 99 10.64 8.77 30.23
C LYS A 99 10.11 7.70 31.19
N PHE A 100 8.78 7.57 31.27
CA PHE A 100 8.15 6.54 32.09
C PHE A 100 8.51 5.13 31.59
N ILE A 101 8.36 4.88 30.29
CA ILE A 101 8.64 3.60 29.65
C ILE A 101 10.10 3.17 29.85
N GLN A 102 11.07 4.07 29.61
CA GLN A 102 12.50 3.77 29.78
C GLN A 102 12.82 3.42 31.24
N LYS A 103 12.30 4.22 32.18
CA LYS A 103 12.54 4.03 33.60
C LYS A 103 11.96 2.71 34.11
N GLU A 104 10.66 2.49 33.89
CA GLU A 104 9.98 1.25 34.30
C GLU A 104 10.56 0.03 33.60
N GLY A 105 10.89 0.17 32.31
CA GLY A 105 11.54 -0.87 31.51
C GLY A 105 12.85 -1.35 32.12
N ASN A 106 13.68 -0.41 32.58
CA ASN A 106 14.96 -0.71 33.19
C ASN A 106 14.81 -1.22 34.64
N GLU A 107 14.02 -0.54 35.48
CA GLU A 107 13.85 -0.90 36.89
C GLU A 107 13.22 -2.29 37.07
N ARG A 108 12.31 -2.69 36.17
CA ARG A 108 11.64 -4.00 36.20
C ARG A 108 12.33 -5.06 35.34
N GLY A 109 13.33 -4.69 34.55
CA GLY A 109 14.01 -5.60 33.62
C GLY A 109 13.10 -6.14 32.51
N VAL A 110 12.03 -5.44 32.15
CA VAL A 110 11.10 -5.86 31.09
C VAL A 110 11.64 -5.48 29.71
N ARG A 111 11.26 -6.26 28.68
CA ARG A 111 11.73 -6.09 27.30
C ARG A 111 10.59 -5.90 26.29
N SER A 112 9.36 -6.10 26.74
CA SER A 112 8.14 -5.90 25.95
C SER A 112 7.33 -4.73 26.50
N LEU A 113 6.74 -3.93 25.60
CA LEU A 113 5.79 -2.88 25.97
C LEU A 113 4.55 -3.46 26.65
N SER A 114 4.13 -4.66 26.26
CA SER A 114 2.94 -5.32 26.82
C SER A 114 3.09 -5.62 28.31
N SER A 115 4.31 -5.90 28.79
CA SER A 115 4.56 -6.08 30.23
C SER A 115 4.26 -4.81 31.04
N LEU A 116 4.38 -3.62 30.45
CA LEU A 116 4.21 -2.34 31.14
C LEU A 116 2.73 -2.01 31.45
N VAL A 117 1.77 -2.71 30.84
CA VAL A 117 0.34 -2.54 31.18
C VAL A 117 -0.06 -3.23 32.48
N SER A 118 0.84 -4.02 33.05
CA SER A 118 0.64 -4.81 34.28
C SER A 118 1.72 -4.52 35.32
N LYS A 119 1.46 -4.92 36.57
CA LYS A 119 2.48 -4.93 37.63
C LYS A 119 3.42 -6.13 37.53
N THR A 120 2.87 -7.27 37.11
CA THR A 120 3.58 -8.55 37.07
C THR A 120 3.60 -9.07 35.64
N THR A 121 4.81 -9.30 35.11
CA THR A 121 5.00 -9.88 33.79
C THR A 121 4.25 -11.21 33.66
N GLY A 122 3.55 -11.42 32.54
CA GLY A 122 2.73 -12.61 32.32
C GLY A 122 1.38 -12.63 33.05
N ALA A 123 0.98 -11.54 33.72
CA ALA A 123 -0.39 -11.38 34.23
C ALA A 123 -1.42 -11.45 33.08
N PRO A 124 -2.70 -11.78 33.35
CA PRO A 124 -3.72 -11.93 32.30
C PRO A 124 -3.84 -10.71 31.39
N GLU A 125 -3.74 -9.50 31.95
CA GLU A 125 -3.77 -8.25 31.19
C GLU A 125 -2.51 -8.04 30.33
N ALA A 126 -1.33 -8.47 30.79
CA ALA A 126 -0.10 -8.45 29.98
C ALA A 126 -0.16 -9.47 28.85
N LYS A 127 -0.72 -10.65 29.10
CA LYS A 127 -0.95 -11.68 28.08
C LYS A 127 -1.89 -11.19 26.99
N LEU A 128 -3.01 -10.55 27.36
CA LEU A 128 -3.93 -9.96 26.39
C LEU A 128 -3.24 -8.85 25.58
N ALA A 129 -2.53 -7.93 26.24
CA ALA A 129 -1.75 -6.89 25.55
C ALA A 129 -0.69 -7.48 24.59
N GLY A 130 -0.04 -8.58 24.99
CA GLY A 130 0.92 -9.32 24.18
C GLY A 130 0.28 -9.94 22.94
N VAL A 131 -0.87 -10.61 23.09
CA VAL A 131 -1.63 -11.16 21.96
C VAL A 131 -2.09 -10.06 21.02
N LEU A 132 -2.65 -8.96 21.53
CA LEU A 132 -3.09 -7.83 20.71
C LEU A 132 -1.90 -7.19 19.96
N SER A 133 -0.74 -7.04 20.63
CA SER A 133 0.49 -6.58 19.98
C SER A 133 0.88 -7.49 18.82
N VAL A 134 0.92 -8.81 19.03
CA VAL A 134 1.28 -9.77 17.98
C VAL A 134 0.33 -9.67 16.78
N VAL A 135 -0.98 -9.57 17.01
CA VAL A 135 -1.98 -9.46 15.93
C VAL A 135 -1.76 -8.21 15.08
N PHE A 136 -1.71 -7.03 15.70
CA PHE A 136 -1.56 -5.77 14.95
C PHE A 136 -0.18 -5.64 14.31
N LEU A 137 0.89 -6.04 15.00
CA LEU A 137 2.25 -5.94 14.47
C LEU A 137 2.52 -6.96 13.37
N ALA A 138 1.90 -8.14 13.39
CA ALA A 138 2.06 -9.12 12.31
C ALA A 138 1.41 -8.63 11.01
N ILE A 139 0.20 -8.06 11.09
CA ILE A 139 -0.48 -7.44 9.94
C ILE A 139 0.35 -6.26 9.41
N TYR A 140 0.82 -5.41 10.31
CA TYR A 140 1.64 -4.26 9.93
C TYR A 140 2.96 -4.71 9.29
N ALA A 141 3.64 -5.72 9.83
CA ALA A 141 4.85 -6.27 9.22
C ALA A 141 4.61 -6.91 7.85
N ALA A 142 3.45 -7.53 7.65
CA ALA A 142 3.07 -8.06 6.35
C ALA A 142 2.90 -6.92 5.33
N ALA A 143 2.23 -5.82 5.73
CA ALA A 143 2.11 -4.63 4.90
C ALA A 143 3.47 -4.01 4.54
N GLN A 144 4.48 -4.11 5.41
CA GLN A 144 5.84 -3.69 5.10
C GLN A 144 6.48 -4.52 3.98
N LEU A 145 6.35 -5.85 4.05
CA LEU A 145 6.87 -6.72 3.00
C LEU A 145 6.17 -6.46 1.66
N VAL A 146 4.85 -6.25 1.67
CA VAL A 146 4.06 -5.89 0.48
C VAL A 146 4.55 -4.57 -0.11
N ALA A 147 4.76 -3.52 0.71
CA ALA A 147 5.26 -2.23 0.22
C ALA A 147 6.64 -2.35 -0.47
N GLY A 148 7.50 -3.26 -0.01
CA GLY A 148 8.76 -3.58 -0.69
C GLY A 148 8.53 -4.29 -2.03
N GLY A 149 7.55 -5.19 -2.11
CA GLY A 149 7.09 -5.83 -3.35
C GLY A 149 6.57 -4.84 -4.38
N VAL A 150 5.70 -3.91 -3.98
CA VAL A 150 5.14 -2.85 -4.83
C VAL A 150 6.26 -2.00 -5.46
N ALA A 151 7.23 -1.55 -4.67
CA ALA A 151 8.36 -0.78 -5.19
C ALA A 151 9.22 -1.57 -6.18
N LEU A 152 9.41 -2.87 -5.94
CA LEU A 152 10.15 -3.74 -6.85
C LEU A 152 9.40 -3.93 -8.18
N ARG A 153 8.08 -4.13 -8.13
CA ARG A 153 7.22 -4.21 -9.31
C ARG A 153 7.29 -2.91 -10.11
N ALA A 154 7.11 -1.77 -9.46
CA ALA A 154 7.06 -0.48 -10.14
C ALA A 154 8.39 -0.07 -10.80
N MET A 155 9.54 -0.41 -10.19
CA MET A 155 10.86 0.04 -10.70
C MET A 155 11.59 -0.98 -11.57
N LEU A 156 11.33 -2.28 -11.40
CA LEU A 156 12.02 -3.36 -12.11
C LEU A 156 11.08 -4.28 -12.90
N GLY A 157 9.76 -4.11 -12.79
CA GLY A 157 8.78 -5.01 -13.42
C GLY A 157 8.76 -6.42 -12.83
N TRP A 158 9.43 -6.65 -11.70
CA TRP A 158 9.49 -7.97 -11.06
C TRP A 158 8.23 -8.24 -10.24
N SER A 159 7.80 -9.51 -10.18
CA SER A 159 6.64 -9.88 -9.35
C SER A 159 6.83 -9.44 -7.89
N GLU A 160 5.76 -8.92 -7.27
CA GLU A 160 5.80 -8.45 -5.88
C GLU A 160 6.23 -9.55 -4.89
N VAL A 161 5.90 -10.81 -5.21
CA VAL A 161 6.31 -12.00 -4.46
C VAL A 161 7.83 -12.06 -4.28
N ILE A 162 8.61 -11.71 -5.31
CA ILE A 162 10.08 -11.69 -5.22
C ILE A 162 10.51 -10.64 -4.20
N GLY A 163 9.90 -9.46 -4.18
CA GLY A 163 10.20 -8.41 -3.21
C GLY A 163 9.86 -8.82 -1.77
N ILE A 164 8.72 -9.48 -1.57
CA ILE A 164 8.33 -10.06 -0.27
C ILE A 164 9.38 -11.08 0.20
N LEU A 165 9.82 -11.98 -0.68
CA LEU A 165 10.81 -13.01 -0.34
C LEU A 165 12.20 -12.42 -0.05
N ILE A 166 12.62 -11.38 -0.78
CA ILE A 166 13.85 -10.64 -0.47
C ILE A 166 13.75 -10.02 0.92
N GLY A 167 12.65 -9.35 1.23
CA GLY A 167 12.39 -8.77 2.56
C GLY A 167 12.44 -9.84 3.66
N PHE A 168 11.79 -10.98 3.47
CA PHE A 168 11.83 -12.11 4.40
C PHE A 168 13.25 -12.61 4.67
N VAL A 169 14.03 -12.87 3.61
CA VAL A 169 15.40 -13.38 3.73
C VAL A 169 16.27 -12.41 4.55
N LEU A 170 16.13 -11.12 4.29
CA LEU A 170 16.93 -10.10 4.95
C LEU A 170 16.54 -9.91 6.41
N VAL A 171 15.23 -9.80 6.69
CA VAL A 171 14.71 -9.77 8.06
C VAL A 171 15.22 -10.98 8.85
N VAL A 172 15.09 -12.19 8.31
CA VAL A 172 15.61 -13.40 8.98
C VAL A 172 17.12 -13.35 9.16
N ALA A 173 17.88 -12.99 8.12
CA ALA A 173 19.33 -13.04 8.11
C ALA A 173 19.96 -12.25 9.28
N TYR A 174 19.55 -10.99 9.48
CA TYR A 174 20.15 -10.17 10.53
C TYR A 174 19.37 -10.19 11.85
N CYS A 175 18.04 -10.39 11.88
CA CYS A 175 17.31 -10.57 13.15
C CYS A 175 17.75 -11.84 13.87
N TYR A 176 17.88 -12.95 13.14
CA TYR A 176 18.35 -14.20 13.74
C TYR A 176 19.82 -14.08 14.17
N ALA A 177 20.64 -13.36 13.41
CA ALA A 177 22.06 -13.21 13.71
C ALA A 177 22.33 -12.39 14.99
N GLY A 178 21.77 -11.18 15.09
CA GLY A 178 22.13 -10.21 16.14
C GLY A 178 20.97 -9.50 16.83
N GLY A 179 19.72 -9.92 16.59
CA GLY A 179 18.55 -9.38 17.28
C GLY A 179 18.39 -7.88 17.11
N ILE A 180 17.93 -7.19 18.16
CA ILE A 180 17.70 -5.75 18.13
C ILE A 180 19.00 -4.95 17.91
N ARG A 181 20.16 -5.49 18.29
CA ARG A 181 21.45 -4.82 18.07
C ARG A 181 21.79 -4.74 16.59
N ALA A 182 21.60 -5.85 15.86
CA ALA A 182 21.76 -5.87 14.41
C ALA A 182 20.80 -4.89 13.74
N SER A 183 19.53 -4.96 14.11
CA SER A 183 18.46 -4.08 13.62
C SER A 183 18.82 -2.60 13.85
N ILE A 184 19.19 -2.19 15.06
CA ILE A 184 19.56 -0.79 15.33
C ILE A 184 20.76 -0.31 14.49
N TRP A 185 21.74 -1.17 14.25
CA TRP A 185 22.90 -0.81 13.43
C TRP A 185 22.55 -0.69 11.95
N THR A 186 21.77 -1.62 11.42
CA THR A 186 21.28 -1.55 10.02
C THR A 186 20.40 -0.33 9.84
N ASP A 187 19.47 -0.09 10.75
CA ASP A 187 18.54 1.03 10.68
C ASP A 187 19.27 2.38 10.69
N ALA A 188 20.31 2.53 11.53
CA ALA A 188 21.09 3.76 11.56
C ALA A 188 21.81 4.01 10.23
N ALA A 189 22.39 2.98 9.62
CA ALA A 189 23.02 3.08 8.30
C ALA A 189 21.99 3.36 7.18
N GLN A 190 20.87 2.66 7.22
CA GLN A 190 19.73 2.80 6.32
C GLN A 190 19.14 4.21 6.36
N SER A 191 18.91 4.75 7.56
CA SER A 191 18.34 6.09 7.73
C SER A 191 19.22 7.19 7.10
N CYS A 192 20.54 7.01 7.05
CA CYS A 192 21.46 7.90 6.34
C CYS A 192 21.28 7.81 4.82
N VAL A 193 21.12 6.61 4.26
CA VAL A 193 20.90 6.43 2.82
C VAL A 193 19.54 7.01 2.41
N MET A 194 18.51 6.73 3.21
CA MET A 194 17.15 7.22 3.00
C MET A 194 17.10 8.75 2.94
N ILE A 195 17.71 9.46 3.90
CA ILE A 195 17.66 10.92 3.94
C ILE A 195 18.45 11.55 2.78
N VAL A 196 19.61 10.98 2.42
CA VAL A 196 20.43 11.49 1.31
C VAL A 196 19.73 11.26 -0.02
N GLY A 197 19.23 10.04 -0.28
CA GLY A 197 18.50 9.71 -1.49
C GLY A 197 17.26 10.59 -1.67
N SER A 198 16.46 10.73 -0.61
CA SER A 198 15.24 11.56 -0.62
C SER A 198 15.55 13.04 -0.79
N THR A 199 16.66 13.54 -0.25
CA THR A 199 17.08 14.94 -0.46
C THR A 199 17.40 15.20 -1.93
N ILE A 200 18.14 14.29 -2.57
CA ILE A 200 18.47 14.39 -3.99
C ILE A 200 17.20 14.33 -4.83
N LEU A 201 16.34 13.34 -4.60
CA LEU A 201 15.08 13.19 -5.32
C LEU A 201 14.19 14.44 -5.17
N CYS A 202 14.01 14.93 -3.94
CA CYS A 202 13.22 16.12 -3.68
C CYS A 202 13.75 17.35 -4.43
N TYR A 203 15.07 17.54 -4.45
CA TYR A 203 15.69 18.66 -5.17
C TYR A 203 15.44 18.57 -6.68
N VAL A 204 15.63 17.39 -7.27
CA VAL A 204 15.44 17.18 -8.72
C VAL A 204 13.97 17.33 -9.09
N ALA A 205 13.06 16.68 -8.37
CA ALA A 205 11.63 16.72 -8.65
C ALA A 205 11.04 18.14 -8.55
N VAL A 206 11.46 18.92 -7.53
CA VAL A 206 11.05 20.33 -7.42
C VAL A 206 11.64 21.18 -8.55
N SER A 207 12.84 20.86 -9.04
CA SER A 207 13.45 21.58 -10.16
C SER A 207 12.72 21.31 -11.47
N GLU A 208 12.24 20.09 -11.67
CA GLU A 208 11.49 19.68 -12.88
C GLU A 208 10.20 20.50 -13.06
N VAL A 209 9.49 20.76 -11.97
CA VAL A 209 8.27 21.60 -11.97
C VAL A 209 8.56 23.10 -11.89
N GLY A 210 9.79 23.55 -12.15
CA GLY A 210 10.13 24.99 -12.15
C GLY A 210 10.29 25.62 -10.75
N GLY A 211 10.63 24.82 -9.74
CA GLY A 211 10.80 25.25 -8.35
C GLY A 211 9.50 25.28 -7.56
N PHE A 212 9.55 25.77 -6.31
CA PHE A 212 8.37 25.83 -5.43
C PHE A 212 7.20 26.65 -6.00
N SER A 213 7.50 27.67 -6.81
CA SER A 213 6.46 28.46 -7.47
C SER A 213 5.73 27.66 -8.54
N GLY A 214 6.47 26.90 -9.36
CA GLY A 214 5.84 26.07 -10.38
C GLY A 214 5.15 24.84 -9.78
N LEU A 215 5.68 24.28 -8.69
CA LEU A 215 4.98 23.26 -7.89
C LEU A 215 3.61 23.78 -7.39
N HIS A 216 3.58 24.97 -6.79
CA HIS A 216 2.34 25.58 -6.30
C HIS A 216 1.34 25.84 -7.44
N ASN A 217 1.82 26.40 -8.55
CA ASN A 217 0.96 26.71 -9.70
C ASN A 217 0.39 25.43 -10.32
N SER A 218 1.22 24.40 -10.53
CA SER A 218 0.79 23.12 -11.09
C SER A 218 -0.32 22.47 -10.25
N LEU A 219 -0.15 22.43 -8.93
CA LEU A 219 -1.18 21.90 -8.03
C LEU A 219 -2.47 22.73 -8.05
N LYS A 220 -2.34 24.06 -8.06
CA LYS A 220 -3.48 24.97 -8.11
C LYS A 220 -4.25 24.85 -9.43
N ASP A 221 -3.55 24.61 -10.53
CA ASP A 221 -4.14 24.44 -11.86
C ASP A 221 -4.87 23.09 -11.99
N ILE A 222 -4.40 22.05 -11.27
CA ILE A 222 -5.10 20.76 -11.14
C ILE A 222 -6.39 20.95 -10.33
N ASP A 223 -6.28 21.43 -9.09
CA ASP A 223 -7.41 21.75 -8.23
C ASP A 223 -7.00 22.83 -7.22
N PRO A 224 -7.64 24.00 -7.21
CA PRO A 224 -7.40 25.05 -6.21
C PRO A 224 -7.53 24.57 -4.76
N GLY A 225 -8.32 23.52 -4.49
CA GLY A 225 -8.43 22.88 -3.18
C GLY A 225 -7.11 22.25 -2.69
N MET A 226 -6.26 21.76 -3.60
CA MET A 226 -4.98 21.12 -3.25
C MET A 226 -3.95 22.10 -2.68
N VAL A 227 -4.10 23.39 -2.93
CA VAL A 227 -3.23 24.43 -2.33
C VAL A 227 -3.86 25.10 -1.11
N ASN A 228 -5.01 24.60 -0.64
CA ASN A 228 -5.61 25.01 0.61
C ASN A 228 -5.01 24.21 1.79
N MET A 229 -4.83 24.89 2.92
CA MET A 229 -4.31 24.29 4.15
C MET A 229 -5.39 23.50 4.90
N PHE A 230 -6.65 23.65 4.55
CA PHE A 230 -7.76 22.90 5.13
C PHE A 230 -8.47 22.09 4.04
N PRO A 231 -8.83 20.83 4.32
CA PRO A 231 -9.63 20.04 3.39
C PRO A 231 -11.09 20.53 3.38
N ALA A 232 -11.81 20.27 2.29
CA ALA A 232 -13.24 20.50 2.21
C ALA A 232 -14.02 19.51 3.10
N ASP A 233 -15.28 19.85 3.41
CA ASP A 233 -16.30 18.93 3.91
C ASP A 233 -15.95 18.07 5.14
N LEU A 234 -15.30 18.66 6.14
CA LEU A 234 -15.02 17.95 7.40
C LEU A 234 -16.29 17.75 8.24
N THR A 235 -16.90 16.56 8.13
CA THR A 235 -18.12 16.14 8.84
C THR A 235 -18.12 16.44 10.34
N PHE A 236 -16.98 16.25 11.00
CA PHE A 236 -16.83 16.37 12.45
C PHE A 236 -16.04 17.61 12.90
N GLY A 237 -15.80 18.55 11.97
CA GLY A 237 -15.05 19.78 12.24
C GLY A 237 -13.53 19.61 12.21
N VAL A 238 -12.85 20.72 11.97
CA VAL A 238 -11.39 20.77 11.79
C VAL A 238 -10.64 20.41 13.06
N THR A 239 -11.23 20.66 14.22
CA THR A 239 -10.54 20.49 15.50
C THR A 239 -10.31 19.02 15.80
N LEU A 240 -11.32 18.18 15.57
CA LEU A 240 -11.19 16.76 15.76
C LEU A 240 -10.31 16.15 14.67
N TRP A 241 -10.42 16.61 13.42
CA TRP A 241 -9.54 16.17 12.34
C TRP A 241 -8.06 16.45 12.65
N ILE A 242 -7.70 17.68 13.04
CA ILE A 242 -6.33 18.02 13.46
C ILE A 242 -5.93 17.28 14.75
N GLY A 243 -6.85 17.20 15.72
CA GLY A 243 -6.62 16.52 17.00
C GLY A 243 -6.30 15.04 16.83
N ALA A 244 -6.84 14.40 15.80
CA ALA A 244 -6.58 13.00 15.49
C ALA A 244 -5.10 12.76 15.13
N PHE A 245 -4.44 13.70 14.46
CA PHE A 245 -3.01 13.65 14.19
C PHE A 245 -2.15 13.83 15.45
N PHE A 246 -2.58 14.68 16.39
CA PHE A 246 -1.89 14.84 17.67
C PHE A 246 -1.92 13.52 18.46
N LEU A 247 -3.11 12.91 18.57
CA LEU A 247 -3.26 11.60 19.21
C LEU A 247 -2.55 10.50 18.44
N GLY A 248 -2.49 10.58 17.12
CA GLY A 248 -1.71 9.67 16.29
C GLY A 248 -0.21 9.75 16.59
N GLY A 249 0.34 10.97 16.68
CA GLY A 249 1.72 11.20 17.08
C GLY A 249 2.02 10.79 18.54
N LEU A 250 1.07 10.98 19.44
CA LEU A 250 1.16 10.47 20.81
C LEU A 250 1.11 8.92 20.82
N GLY A 251 0.32 8.34 19.92
CA GLY A 251 0.14 6.91 19.66
C GLY A 251 1.44 6.16 19.35
N VAL A 252 2.49 6.86 18.91
CA VAL A 252 3.83 6.30 18.67
C VAL A 252 4.44 5.72 19.95
N ALA A 253 4.14 6.28 21.12
CA ALA A 253 4.55 5.70 22.40
C ALA A 253 3.81 4.39 22.75
N GLY A 254 2.72 4.09 22.05
CA GLY A 254 2.02 2.81 22.13
C GLY A 254 2.54 1.76 21.16
N GLN A 255 3.57 2.05 20.36
CA GLN A 255 4.11 1.13 19.35
C GLN A 255 5.27 0.28 19.93
N PRO A 256 5.09 -1.03 20.15
CA PRO A 256 6.13 -1.87 20.76
C PRO A 256 7.47 -1.87 19.98
N GLN A 257 7.40 -1.83 18.65
CA GLN A 257 8.55 -1.82 17.74
C GLN A 257 9.41 -0.55 17.83
N VAL A 258 8.79 0.59 18.16
CA VAL A 258 9.50 1.87 18.40
C VAL A 258 9.98 1.94 19.85
N VAL A 259 9.12 1.53 20.78
CA VAL A 259 9.43 1.52 22.22
C VAL A 259 10.65 0.66 22.55
N SER A 260 10.84 -0.47 21.88
CA SER A 260 11.99 -1.34 22.10
C SER A 260 13.33 -0.61 21.97
N ARG A 261 13.44 0.39 21.08
CA ARG A 261 14.64 1.25 20.93
C ARG A 261 14.87 2.09 22.17
N VAL A 262 13.81 2.68 22.71
CA VAL A 262 13.88 3.48 23.94
C VAL A 262 14.26 2.59 25.13
N MET A 263 13.80 1.34 25.15
CA MET A 263 14.18 0.35 26.18
C MET A 263 15.64 -0.10 26.09
N THR A 264 16.34 0.14 24.96
CA THR A 264 17.79 -0.11 24.84
C THR A 264 18.67 0.98 25.48
N LEU A 265 18.07 2.08 25.93
CA LEU A 265 18.78 3.19 26.54
C LEU A 265 18.97 2.98 28.04
N LYS A 266 20.14 3.37 28.55
CA LYS A 266 20.53 3.11 29.93
C LYS A 266 19.78 3.97 30.95
N ASP A 267 19.68 5.26 30.70
CA ASP A 267 19.11 6.24 31.64
C ASP A 267 18.41 7.43 30.94
N ASP A 268 17.85 8.34 31.75
CA ASP A 268 17.14 9.52 31.26
C ASP A 268 18.05 10.51 30.51
N LYS A 269 19.36 10.52 30.77
CA LYS A 269 20.31 11.36 30.04
C LYS A 269 20.44 10.85 28.61
N ASP A 270 20.64 9.54 28.45
CA ASP A 270 20.70 8.88 27.15
C ASP A 270 19.38 9.05 26.39
N ARG A 271 18.25 8.92 27.07
CA ARG A 271 16.91 9.18 26.50
C ARG A 271 16.74 10.62 25.99
N LYS A 272 17.18 11.63 26.74
CA LYS A 272 17.12 13.02 26.30
C LYS A 272 17.99 13.27 25.08
N GLN A 273 19.18 12.68 25.04
CA GLN A 273 20.06 12.78 23.87
C GLN A 273 19.43 12.08 22.65
N ALA A 274 18.82 10.90 22.85
CA ALA A 274 18.09 10.19 21.79
C ALA A 274 16.91 11.03 21.27
N ALA A 275 16.16 11.71 22.14
CA ALA A 275 15.07 12.61 21.73
C ALA A 275 15.57 13.72 20.77
N ILE A 276 16.71 14.33 21.07
CA ILE A 276 17.31 15.37 20.21
C ILE A 276 17.64 14.78 18.83
N TRP A 277 18.34 13.65 18.79
CA TRP A 277 18.68 12.97 17.53
C TRP A 277 17.44 12.56 16.75
N PHE A 278 16.39 12.09 17.43
CA PHE A 278 15.12 11.71 16.82
C PHE A 278 14.51 12.89 16.06
N PHE A 279 14.34 14.07 16.70
CA PHE A 279 13.73 15.22 16.02
C PHE A 279 14.63 15.86 14.97
N VAL A 280 15.96 15.86 15.16
CA VAL A 280 16.92 16.33 14.16
C VAL A 280 16.83 15.48 12.88
N TRP A 281 16.55 14.18 13.00
CA TRP A 281 16.44 13.29 11.84
C TRP A 281 15.02 13.20 11.27
N GLN A 282 13.99 13.15 12.12
CA GLN A 282 12.60 13.00 11.71
C GLN A 282 12.05 14.24 10.99
N THR A 283 12.38 15.44 11.47
CA THR A 283 11.78 16.69 10.95
C THR A 283 12.16 16.96 9.50
N PRO A 284 13.44 16.84 9.08
CA PRO A 284 13.78 16.92 7.66
C PRO A 284 13.13 15.81 6.84
N PHE A 285 13.05 14.60 7.39
CA PHE A 285 12.49 13.46 6.68
C PHE A 285 11.03 13.68 6.27
N ILE A 286 10.19 14.09 7.22
CA ILE A 286 8.77 14.32 6.96
C ILE A 286 8.56 15.50 6.00
N ALA A 287 9.41 16.53 6.07
CA ALA A 287 9.37 17.66 5.14
C ALA A 287 9.74 17.23 3.71
N LEU A 288 10.77 16.40 3.54
CA LEU A 288 11.17 15.86 2.23
C LEU A 288 10.05 15.02 1.62
N MET A 289 9.47 14.10 2.40
CA MET A 289 8.41 13.20 1.93
C MET A 289 7.15 13.97 1.55
N PHE A 290 6.80 15.00 2.33
CA PHE A 290 5.70 15.91 2.00
C PHE A 290 5.93 16.61 0.66
N ILE A 291 7.10 17.21 0.45
CA ILE A 291 7.41 17.89 -0.81
C ILE A 291 7.44 16.91 -1.99
N ILE A 292 7.99 15.71 -1.80
CA ILE A 292 8.01 14.68 -2.84
C ILE A 292 6.59 14.27 -3.23
N GLY A 293 5.68 14.06 -2.27
CA GLY A 293 4.29 13.70 -2.60
C GLY A 293 3.56 14.79 -3.38
N LEU A 294 3.81 16.06 -3.06
CA LEU A 294 3.31 17.19 -3.86
C LEU A 294 3.90 17.18 -5.27
N ALA A 295 5.20 16.92 -5.40
CA ALA A 295 5.88 16.86 -6.70
C ALA A 295 5.38 15.69 -7.55
N CYS A 296 5.11 14.52 -6.96
CA CYS A 296 4.50 13.39 -7.66
C CYS A 296 3.18 13.81 -8.33
N ARG A 297 2.29 14.50 -7.60
CA ARG A 297 1.01 14.95 -8.16
C ARG A 297 1.17 16.02 -9.24
N ALA A 298 2.11 16.94 -9.06
CA ALA A 298 2.37 18.00 -10.03
C ALA A 298 3.00 17.50 -11.33
N ILE A 299 3.76 16.40 -11.29
CA ILE A 299 4.44 15.82 -12.46
C ILE A 299 3.52 14.82 -13.17
N PHE A 300 2.84 13.95 -12.42
CA PHE A 300 1.99 12.91 -12.98
C PHE A 300 0.53 13.34 -12.97
N LEU A 301 0.10 13.99 -14.05
CA LEU A 301 -1.27 14.47 -14.22
C LEU A 301 -2.27 13.32 -14.45
N ASP A 302 -1.83 12.28 -15.16
CA ASP A 302 -2.65 11.14 -15.59
C ASP A 302 -2.84 10.06 -14.52
N LEU A 303 -2.06 10.10 -13.42
CA LEU A 303 -2.22 9.16 -12.32
C LEU A 303 -3.42 9.57 -11.45
N ASP A 304 -4.31 8.61 -11.23
CA ASP A 304 -5.46 8.78 -10.33
C ASP A 304 -5.10 8.47 -8.86
N ALA A 305 -6.08 8.63 -7.97
CA ALA A 305 -5.92 8.37 -6.54
C ALA A 305 -5.62 6.89 -6.23
N SER A 306 -6.05 5.95 -7.08
CA SER A 306 -5.80 4.51 -6.90
C SER A 306 -4.34 4.15 -7.19
N GLN A 307 -3.67 4.91 -8.05
CA GLN A 307 -2.27 4.72 -8.43
C GLN A 307 -1.29 5.59 -7.61
N ALA A 308 -1.78 6.39 -6.66
CA ALA A 308 -0.97 7.33 -5.88
C ALA A 308 0.24 6.70 -5.15
N GLN A 309 0.17 5.40 -4.83
CA GLN A 309 1.24 4.66 -4.17
C GLN A 309 2.44 4.34 -5.06
N ASP A 310 2.23 4.25 -6.38
CA ASP A 310 3.29 4.03 -7.36
C ASP A 310 4.03 5.35 -7.68
N GLY A 311 3.50 6.50 -7.22
CA GLY A 311 4.03 7.83 -7.54
C GLY A 311 5.50 8.05 -7.17
N LEU A 312 5.95 7.60 -5.99
CA LEU A 312 7.37 7.73 -5.62
C LEU A 312 8.28 6.84 -6.51
N PRO A 313 8.04 5.52 -6.63
CA PRO A 313 8.79 4.67 -7.56
C PRO A 313 8.87 5.25 -8.97
N LEU A 314 7.74 5.67 -9.54
CA LEU A 314 7.66 6.25 -10.88
C LEU A 314 8.44 7.56 -10.97
N LEU A 315 8.29 8.45 -9.99
CA LEU A 315 9.04 9.71 -9.94
C LEU A 315 10.54 9.45 -9.96
N ALA A 316 11.03 8.48 -9.18
CA ALA A 316 12.43 8.15 -9.14
C ALA A 316 12.95 7.59 -10.48
N MET A 317 12.13 6.82 -11.20
CA MET A 317 12.47 6.32 -12.53
C MET A 317 12.49 7.43 -13.59
N GLU A 318 11.58 8.39 -13.47
CA GLU A 318 11.42 9.48 -14.43
C GLU A 318 12.54 10.51 -14.34
N VAL A 319 12.86 10.97 -13.12
CA VAL A 319 13.71 12.17 -12.94
C VAL A 319 15.16 11.85 -12.55
N LEU A 320 15.46 10.62 -12.12
CA LEU A 320 16.81 10.26 -11.68
C LEU A 320 17.53 9.39 -12.69
N ASN A 321 18.87 9.48 -12.68
CA ASN A 321 19.67 8.47 -13.38
C ASN A 321 19.51 7.09 -12.73
N PRO A 322 19.77 5.99 -13.46
CA PRO A 322 19.47 4.64 -12.98
C PRO A 322 20.20 4.28 -11.68
N PHE A 323 21.42 4.79 -11.46
CA PHE A 323 22.14 4.56 -10.21
C PHE A 323 21.39 5.15 -9.01
N LEU A 324 20.93 6.41 -9.12
CA LEU A 324 20.17 7.09 -8.08
C LEU A 324 18.76 6.50 -7.92
N ALA A 325 18.11 6.06 -9.00
CA ALA A 325 16.87 5.29 -8.91
C ALA A 325 17.08 4.01 -8.06
N GLY A 326 18.21 3.31 -8.24
CA GLY A 326 18.58 2.16 -7.40
C GLY A 326 18.82 2.52 -5.93
N VAL A 327 19.30 3.74 -5.63
CA VAL A 327 19.41 4.26 -4.25
C VAL A 327 18.02 4.47 -3.64
N ILE A 328 17.05 4.97 -4.41
CA ILE A 328 15.66 5.14 -3.93
C ILE A 328 15.01 3.79 -3.69
N LEU A 329 15.17 2.83 -4.62
CA LEU A 329 14.69 1.46 -4.41
C LEU A 329 15.28 0.84 -3.13
N ALA A 330 16.59 1.00 -2.93
CA ALA A 330 17.25 0.56 -1.70
C ALA A 330 16.75 1.31 -0.45
N SER A 331 16.35 2.58 -0.58
CA SER A 331 15.78 3.38 0.52
C SER A 331 14.38 2.92 0.91
N ILE A 332 13.54 2.55 -0.06
CA ILE A 332 12.21 1.98 0.19
C ILE A 332 12.36 0.62 0.89
N PHE A 333 13.22 -0.26 0.37
CA PHE A 333 13.53 -1.55 1.01
C PHE A 333 14.13 -1.37 2.40
N ALA A 334 15.03 -0.39 2.58
CA ALA A 334 15.59 -0.06 3.87
C ALA A 334 14.50 0.32 4.89
N ALA A 335 13.54 1.16 4.51
CA ALA A 335 12.44 1.58 5.38
C ALA A 335 11.50 0.42 5.73
N THR A 336 11.13 -0.41 4.75
CA THR A 336 10.21 -1.53 4.98
C THR A 336 10.83 -2.61 5.84
N MET A 337 12.09 -2.98 5.59
CA MET A 337 12.76 -4.04 6.35
C MET A 337 13.16 -3.62 7.76
N SER A 338 13.58 -2.35 7.97
CA SER A 338 13.85 -1.77 9.31
C SER A 338 12.61 -1.65 10.19
N THR A 339 11.43 -1.85 9.59
CA THR A 339 10.17 -1.85 10.29
C THR A 339 9.67 -3.27 10.50
N ALA A 340 9.71 -4.11 9.46
CA ALA A 340 9.34 -5.51 9.54
C ALA A 340 10.21 -6.26 10.57
N ASP A 341 11.52 -6.04 10.59
CA ASP A 341 12.44 -6.64 11.55
C ASP A 341 12.09 -6.31 13.02
N SER A 342 11.66 -5.08 13.23
CA SER A 342 11.38 -4.45 14.50
C SER A 342 10.06 -4.92 15.06
N GLN A 343 9.07 -5.07 14.18
CA GLN A 343 7.79 -5.66 14.48
C GLN A 343 7.94 -7.15 14.79
N VAL A 344 8.73 -7.89 14.01
CA VAL A 344 9.03 -9.29 14.28
C VAL A 344 9.71 -9.44 15.65
N LEU A 345 10.73 -8.64 15.96
CA LEU A 345 11.40 -8.68 17.27
C LEU A 345 10.48 -8.25 18.43
N ALA A 346 9.61 -7.28 18.22
CA ALA A 346 8.62 -6.87 19.22
C ALA A 346 7.55 -7.94 19.45
N CYS A 347 7.10 -8.64 18.40
CA CYS A 347 6.26 -9.83 18.51
C CYS A 347 6.98 -10.94 19.28
N THR A 348 8.26 -11.18 18.99
CA THR A 348 9.07 -12.14 19.75
C THR A 348 9.07 -11.79 21.23
N ALA A 349 9.35 -10.54 21.59
CA ALA A 349 9.33 -10.08 22.98
C ALA A 349 7.95 -10.27 23.62
N ALA A 350 6.87 -9.89 22.93
CA ALA A 350 5.51 -10.08 23.43
C ALA A 350 5.17 -11.56 23.67
N ILE A 351 5.62 -12.46 22.79
CA ILE A 351 5.39 -13.89 22.92
C ILE A 351 6.21 -14.48 24.08
N THR A 352 7.51 -14.22 24.12
CA THR A 352 8.43 -14.86 25.09
C THR A 352 8.37 -14.27 26.48
N ASP A 353 8.03 -12.99 26.61
CA ASP A 353 8.01 -12.31 27.90
C ASP A 353 6.60 -12.21 28.47
N ASP A 354 5.55 -12.11 27.64
CA ASP A 354 4.19 -11.90 28.13
C ASP A 354 3.29 -13.13 27.94
N VAL A 355 3.16 -13.65 26.72
CA VAL A 355 2.23 -14.75 26.41
C VAL A 355 2.71 -16.08 27.02
N LYS A 356 4.01 -16.35 26.89
CA LYS A 356 4.71 -17.54 27.38
C LYS A 356 5.95 -17.14 28.20
N PRO A 357 5.76 -16.52 29.37
CA PRO A 357 6.86 -15.96 30.19
C PRO A 357 7.87 -17.03 30.62
N GLU A 358 7.50 -18.31 30.57
CA GLU A 358 8.40 -19.44 30.83
C GLU A 358 9.58 -19.48 29.82
N TRP A 359 9.41 -18.94 28.62
CA TRP A 359 10.44 -18.88 27.57
C TRP A 359 11.34 -17.65 27.66
N SER A 360 11.07 -16.71 28.58
CA SER A 360 11.73 -15.40 28.66
C SER A 360 13.26 -15.48 28.87
N GLN A 361 13.77 -16.57 29.47
CA GLN A 361 15.21 -16.78 29.66
C GLN A 361 15.81 -17.77 28.65
N GLU A 362 15.00 -18.35 27.77
CA GLU A 362 15.42 -19.33 26.80
C GLU A 362 15.87 -18.64 25.50
N HIS A 363 17.14 -18.25 25.43
CA HIS A 363 17.69 -17.53 24.27
C HIS A 363 17.48 -18.29 22.94
N LYS A 364 17.67 -19.62 22.93
CA LYS A 364 17.43 -20.45 21.74
C LYS A 364 15.97 -20.42 21.29
N THR A 365 15.04 -20.55 22.23
CA THR A 365 13.59 -20.49 21.98
C THR A 365 13.20 -19.10 21.47
N THR A 366 13.76 -18.03 22.06
CA THR A 366 13.54 -16.65 21.60
C THR A 366 13.94 -16.46 20.14
N LYS A 367 15.12 -16.95 19.76
CA LYS A 367 15.57 -16.89 18.36
C LYS A 367 14.68 -17.70 17.41
N LEU A 368 14.22 -18.87 17.85
CA LEU A 368 13.29 -19.70 17.07
C LEU A 368 11.95 -18.97 16.87
N VAL A 369 11.41 -18.35 17.92
CA VAL A 369 10.17 -17.55 17.83
C VAL A 369 10.33 -16.41 16.82
N THR A 370 11.48 -15.71 16.78
CA THR A 370 11.74 -14.70 15.74
C THR A 370 11.62 -15.26 14.32
N VAL A 371 12.20 -16.44 14.06
CA VAL A 371 12.12 -17.05 12.73
C VAL A 371 10.70 -17.48 12.40
N VAL A 372 9.99 -18.10 13.36
CA VAL A 372 8.60 -18.49 13.20
C VAL A 372 7.72 -17.27 12.93
N MET A 373 7.94 -16.16 13.63
CA MET A 373 7.23 -14.91 13.41
C MET A 373 7.53 -14.30 12.04
N ALA A 374 8.79 -14.32 11.59
CA ALA A 374 9.13 -13.86 10.24
C ALA A 374 8.42 -14.71 9.16
N ILE A 375 8.40 -16.04 9.31
CA ILE A 375 7.66 -16.94 8.41
C ILE A 375 6.16 -16.62 8.44
N PHE A 376 5.58 -16.47 9.63
CA PHE A 376 4.16 -16.16 9.80
C PHE A 376 3.77 -14.84 9.14
N VAL A 377 4.56 -13.78 9.33
CA VAL A 377 4.37 -12.48 8.68
C VAL A 377 4.45 -12.59 7.16
N THR A 378 5.44 -13.33 6.64
CA THR A 378 5.55 -13.58 5.19
C THR A 378 4.35 -14.33 4.64
N LEU A 379 3.83 -15.33 5.36
CA LEU A 379 2.61 -16.04 4.96
C LEU A 379 1.38 -15.12 4.95
N ILE A 380 1.27 -14.19 5.90
CA ILE A 380 0.22 -13.16 5.86
C ILE A 380 0.41 -12.25 4.65
N ALA A 381 1.63 -11.83 4.32
CA ALA A 381 1.88 -10.98 3.15
C ALA A 381 1.49 -11.70 1.84
N LEU A 382 1.93 -12.95 1.66
CA LEU A 382 1.64 -13.74 0.46
C LEU A 382 0.16 -14.14 0.35
N GLY A 383 -0.44 -14.59 1.45
CA GLY A 383 -1.85 -14.97 1.49
C GLY A 383 -2.78 -13.77 1.40
N GLY A 384 -2.37 -12.64 1.97
CA GLY A 384 -3.11 -11.39 1.96
C GLY A 384 -3.33 -10.85 0.55
N GLN A 385 -2.36 -10.95 -0.34
CA GLN A 385 -2.50 -10.53 -1.76
C GLN A 385 -3.61 -11.26 -2.53
N GLN A 386 -4.16 -12.35 -1.98
CA GLN A 386 -5.26 -13.09 -2.60
C GLN A 386 -6.66 -12.56 -2.19
N PHE A 387 -6.72 -11.62 -1.24
CA PHE A 387 -7.98 -11.06 -0.74
C PHE A 387 -8.17 -9.62 -1.28
N PRO A 388 -9.29 -9.34 -1.98
CA PRO A 388 -9.61 -7.98 -2.40
C PRO A 388 -9.62 -7.01 -1.20
N GLY A 389 -8.99 -5.83 -1.34
CA GLY A 389 -8.88 -4.86 -0.24
C GLY A 389 -7.62 -5.01 0.61
N PHE A 390 -6.93 -6.15 0.57
CA PHE A 390 -5.69 -6.35 1.33
C PHE A 390 -4.48 -5.93 0.49
N GLY A 391 -3.87 -4.81 0.87
CA GLY A 391 -2.71 -4.25 0.18
C GLY A 391 -3.05 -3.03 -0.68
N ASP A 392 -4.32 -2.84 -1.05
CA ASP A 392 -4.84 -1.67 -1.79
C ASP A 392 -4.42 -0.36 -1.14
N SER A 393 -4.37 -0.33 0.20
CA SER A 393 -3.88 0.81 0.97
C SER A 393 -2.88 0.42 2.05
N VAL A 394 -1.58 0.51 1.75
CA VAL A 394 -0.51 0.43 2.76
C VAL A 394 -0.76 1.47 3.85
N PHE A 395 -1.20 2.68 3.49
CA PHE A 395 -1.55 3.74 4.44
C PHE A 395 -2.61 3.28 5.44
N ALA A 396 -3.74 2.74 4.97
CA ALA A 396 -4.85 2.32 5.83
C ALA A 396 -4.46 1.19 6.79
N LEU A 397 -3.71 0.19 6.31
CA LEU A 397 -3.23 -0.92 7.13
C LEU A 397 -2.32 -0.43 8.27
N VAL A 398 -1.40 0.48 7.96
CA VAL A 398 -0.52 1.08 8.97
C VAL A 398 -1.31 1.92 9.97
N VAL A 399 -2.19 2.78 9.48
CA VAL A 399 -3.04 3.66 10.29
C VAL A 399 -3.88 2.85 11.29
N LEU A 400 -4.49 1.76 10.84
CA LEU A 400 -5.26 0.86 11.68
C LEU A 400 -4.40 0.25 12.81
N ALA A 401 -3.21 -0.26 12.47
CA ALA A 401 -2.31 -0.85 13.46
C ALA A 401 -1.77 0.19 14.45
N VAL A 402 -1.36 1.37 13.97
CA VAL A 402 -0.80 2.43 14.79
C VAL A 402 -1.85 2.97 15.77
N TYR A 403 -3.07 3.25 15.30
CA TYR A 403 -4.11 3.81 16.16
C TYR A 403 -4.78 2.77 17.03
N GLY A 404 -4.86 1.51 16.59
CA GLY A 404 -5.25 0.37 17.42
C GLY A 404 -4.35 0.23 18.64
N LEU A 405 -3.05 0.05 18.42
CA LEU A 405 -2.08 -0.10 19.50
C LEU A 405 -1.94 1.20 20.32
N GLY A 406 -1.98 2.36 19.67
CA GLY A 406 -1.98 3.66 20.34
C GLY A 406 -3.15 3.80 21.32
N GLY A 407 -4.36 3.44 20.90
CA GLY A 407 -5.57 3.46 21.73
C GLY A 407 -5.51 2.49 22.91
N ILE A 408 -4.90 1.31 22.71
CA ILE A 408 -4.71 0.31 23.77
C ILE A 408 -3.67 0.78 24.80
N PHE A 409 -2.48 1.17 24.35
CA PHE A 409 -1.34 1.38 25.23
C PHE A 409 -1.25 2.78 25.82
N VAL A 410 -1.48 3.83 25.02
CA VAL A 410 -1.23 5.21 25.48
C VAL A 410 -2.07 5.59 26.70
N PRO A 411 -3.41 5.37 26.72
CA PRO A 411 -4.23 5.68 27.89
C PRO A 411 -3.76 4.92 29.14
N LEU A 412 -3.47 3.62 29.01
CA LEU A 412 -2.98 2.78 30.10
C LEU A 412 -1.64 3.26 30.66
N LEU A 413 -0.69 3.57 29.78
CA LEU A 413 0.63 4.07 30.18
C LEU A 413 0.54 5.46 30.82
N LEU A 414 -0.35 6.33 30.35
CA LEU A 414 -0.60 7.63 30.98
C LEU A 414 -1.17 7.47 32.39
N ILE A 415 -2.16 6.58 32.59
CA ILE A 415 -2.76 6.31 33.90
C ILE A 415 -1.72 5.74 34.88
N ARG A 416 -0.91 4.78 34.42
CA ARG A 416 0.19 4.23 35.23
C ARG A 416 1.28 5.26 35.51
N MET A 417 1.63 6.11 34.54
CA MET A 417 2.57 7.22 34.72
C MET A 417 2.06 8.24 35.75
N MET A 418 0.74 8.47 35.79
CA MET A 418 0.09 9.27 36.82
C MET A 418 0.09 8.60 38.19
N GLY A 419 0.50 7.33 38.31
CA GLY A 419 0.64 6.61 39.57
C GLY A 419 -0.62 5.85 39.99
N TYR A 420 -1.62 5.74 39.12
CA TYR A 420 -2.75 4.83 39.34
C TYR A 420 -2.39 3.46 38.75
N GLU A 421 -2.47 2.41 39.57
CA GLU A 421 -2.21 1.02 39.14
C GLU A 421 -3.55 0.30 38.95
N PRO A 422 -4.12 0.26 37.72
CA PRO A 422 -5.35 -0.48 37.49
C PRO A 422 -5.13 -1.98 37.71
N ASP A 423 -6.14 -2.65 38.28
CA ASP A 423 -6.18 -4.11 38.38
C ASP A 423 -6.40 -4.78 37.02
N THR A 424 -6.35 -6.11 36.99
CA THR A 424 -6.50 -6.91 35.78
C THR A 424 -7.81 -6.61 35.05
N GLU A 425 -8.95 -6.61 35.77
CA GLU A 425 -10.26 -6.40 35.16
C GLU A 425 -10.37 -4.98 34.58
N HIS A 426 -9.89 -3.98 35.32
CA HIS A 426 -9.88 -2.59 34.86
C HIS A 426 -9.04 -2.44 33.58
N THR A 427 -7.84 -3.01 33.57
CA THR A 427 -6.92 -2.94 32.43
C THR A 427 -7.52 -3.63 31.21
N VAL A 428 -8.12 -4.82 31.38
CA VAL A 428 -8.77 -5.57 30.29
C VAL A 428 -9.93 -4.78 29.68
N TRP A 429 -10.83 -4.22 30.50
CA TRP A 429 -11.95 -3.43 29.99
C TRP A 429 -11.50 -2.20 29.20
N MET A 430 -10.43 -1.53 29.64
CA MET A 430 -9.85 -0.42 28.89
C MET A 430 -9.34 -0.84 27.51
N MET A 431 -8.62 -1.96 27.41
CA MET A 431 -8.12 -2.48 26.13
C MET A 431 -9.25 -2.90 25.20
N VAL A 432 -10.25 -3.61 25.74
CA VAL A 432 -11.41 -4.06 24.96
C VAL A 432 -12.24 -2.87 24.46
N ALA A 433 -12.43 -1.83 25.28
CA ALA A 433 -13.13 -0.62 24.88
C ALA A 433 -12.39 0.12 23.76
N ALA A 434 -11.06 0.26 23.88
CA ALA A 434 -10.24 0.87 22.84
C ALA A 434 -10.34 0.09 21.52
N LEU A 435 -10.17 -1.23 21.56
CA LEU A 435 -10.25 -2.10 20.38
C LEU A 435 -11.63 -2.06 19.73
N SER A 436 -12.68 -2.15 20.53
CA SER A 436 -14.06 -2.11 20.04
C SER A 436 -14.37 -0.77 19.38
N ALA A 437 -13.88 0.34 19.95
CA ALA A 437 -14.05 1.67 19.38
C ALA A 437 -13.35 1.79 18.02
N VAL A 438 -12.13 1.25 17.87
CA VAL A 438 -11.42 1.23 16.57
C VAL A 438 -12.23 0.46 15.53
N ILE A 439 -12.65 -0.77 15.86
CA ILE A 439 -13.37 -1.63 14.91
C ILE A 439 -14.71 -1.02 14.51
N VAL A 440 -15.52 -0.58 15.47
CA VAL A 440 -16.83 0.03 15.20
C VAL A 440 -16.67 1.31 14.38
N TRP A 441 -15.66 2.13 14.69
CA TRP A 441 -15.42 3.37 13.96
C TRP A 441 -14.97 3.11 12.52
N SER A 442 -14.04 2.16 12.30
CA SER A 442 -13.59 1.79 10.97
C SER A 442 -14.70 1.15 10.13
N VAL A 443 -15.52 0.27 10.71
CA VAL A 443 -16.61 -0.42 9.98
C VAL A 443 -17.78 0.52 9.66
N SER A 444 -17.97 1.60 10.42
CA SER A 444 -19.04 2.58 10.18
C SER A 444 -18.74 3.59 9.08
N GLY A 445 -17.55 3.56 8.46
CA GLY A 445 -17.14 4.52 7.43
C GLY A 445 -16.61 5.85 7.98
N TYR A 446 -16.82 6.14 9.28
CA TYR A 446 -16.30 7.37 9.90
C TYR A 446 -14.77 7.43 10.03
N GLY A 447 -14.09 6.33 9.73
CA GLY A 447 -12.62 6.27 9.66
C GLY A 447 -12.03 7.16 8.56
N ASP A 448 -12.82 7.45 7.52
CA ASP A 448 -12.41 8.30 6.40
C ASP A 448 -12.47 9.79 6.78
N ASP A 449 -13.41 10.17 7.66
CA ASP A 449 -13.50 11.53 8.19
C ASP A 449 -12.50 11.79 9.32
N ILE A 450 -12.49 10.91 10.34
CA ILE A 450 -11.64 11.04 11.52
C ILE A 450 -10.93 9.72 11.77
N PHE A 451 -9.61 9.82 11.91
CA PHE A 451 -8.81 8.67 12.26
C PHE A 451 -9.25 8.02 13.59
N PRO A 452 -9.24 6.66 13.66
CA PRO A 452 -9.68 5.91 14.85
C PRO A 452 -8.96 6.24 16.17
N SER A 453 -7.87 7.02 16.15
CA SER A 453 -7.12 7.41 17.35
C SER A 453 -7.99 8.12 18.40
N ILE A 454 -8.88 9.01 17.97
CA ILE A 454 -9.80 9.74 18.86
C ILE A 454 -10.77 8.80 19.58
N PRO A 455 -11.63 8.04 18.88
CA PRO A 455 -12.61 7.18 19.55
C PRO A 455 -11.92 6.11 20.40
N ALA A 456 -10.80 5.55 19.95
CA ALA A 456 -10.05 4.53 20.69
C ALA A 456 -9.54 5.04 22.05
N MET A 457 -8.78 6.15 22.05
CA MET A 457 -8.24 6.71 23.29
C MET A 457 -9.35 7.23 24.19
N SER A 458 -10.38 7.85 23.61
CA SER A 458 -11.54 8.37 24.36
C SER A 458 -12.31 7.25 25.06
N ALA A 459 -12.56 6.13 24.38
CA ALA A 459 -13.24 4.96 24.96
C ALA A 459 -12.44 4.35 26.12
N ALA A 460 -11.11 4.26 25.98
CA ALA A 460 -10.23 3.77 27.05
C ALA A 460 -10.27 4.68 28.29
N PHE A 461 -10.13 6.00 28.11
CA PHE A 461 -10.23 6.95 29.22
C PHE A 461 -11.62 7.00 29.85
N ALA A 462 -12.68 6.98 29.04
CA ALA A 462 -14.05 6.93 29.55
C ALA A 462 -14.27 5.68 30.43
N THR A 463 -13.80 4.52 29.97
CA THR A 463 -13.87 3.26 30.72
C THR A 463 -13.12 3.37 32.05
N HIS A 464 -11.92 3.93 32.05
CA HIS A 464 -11.15 4.19 33.27
C HIS A 464 -11.95 5.00 34.30
N PHE A 465 -12.49 6.16 33.90
CA PHE A 465 -13.23 7.04 34.82
C PHE A 465 -14.54 6.40 35.29
N ILE A 466 -15.24 5.65 34.42
CA ILE A 466 -16.46 4.92 34.80
C ILE A 466 -16.15 3.86 35.87
N LEU A 467 -15.08 3.09 35.69
CA LEU A 467 -14.67 2.06 36.65
C LEU A 467 -14.18 2.64 37.97
N CYS A 468 -13.39 3.71 37.95
CA CYS A 468 -12.99 4.44 39.15
C CYS A 468 -14.21 4.94 39.93
N LYS A 469 -15.22 5.48 39.23
CA LYS A 469 -16.47 5.91 39.86
C LYS A 469 -17.26 4.74 40.46
N LYS A 470 -17.33 3.60 39.77
CA LYS A 470 -18.02 2.39 40.26
C LYS A 470 -17.34 1.76 41.47
N LYS A 471 -16.01 1.80 41.53
CA LYS A 471 -15.18 1.28 42.63
C LYS A 471 -15.01 2.28 43.79
N GLU A 472 -15.66 3.44 43.73
CA GLU A 472 -15.53 4.53 44.70
C GLU A 472 -14.08 4.95 44.95
N GLU A 473 -13.25 4.92 43.89
CA GLU A 473 -11.84 5.25 43.97
C GLU A 473 -11.63 6.72 44.32
N SER A 474 -10.87 6.95 45.39
CA SER A 474 -10.66 8.30 45.94
C SER A 474 -9.84 9.21 45.01
N ASN A 475 -8.96 8.66 44.17
CA ASN A 475 -8.19 9.44 43.20
C ASN A 475 -7.93 8.71 41.86
N PRO A 476 -8.76 8.95 40.83
CA PRO A 476 -8.56 8.39 39.49
C PRO A 476 -7.25 8.80 38.82
N LEU A 477 -6.66 9.95 39.19
CA LEU A 477 -5.42 10.46 38.61
C LEU A 477 -4.16 10.05 39.39
N GLY A 478 -4.27 9.04 40.25
CA GLY A 478 -3.13 8.46 40.98
C GLY A 478 -2.47 9.44 41.95
N ARG A 479 -1.31 9.99 41.59
CA ARG A 479 -0.52 10.92 42.42
C ARG A 479 -0.92 12.38 42.24
N TYR A 480 -1.71 12.70 41.22
CA TYR A 480 -2.19 14.06 40.96
C TYR A 480 -3.58 14.24 41.56
N SER A 481 -3.83 15.37 42.22
CA SER A 481 -5.19 15.69 42.69
C SER A 481 -6.08 16.08 41.51
N LEU A 482 -7.38 15.76 41.61
CA LEU A 482 -8.35 16.30 40.68
C LEU A 482 -8.29 17.83 40.70
N PRO A 483 -8.26 18.49 39.53
CA PRO A 483 -8.23 19.94 39.48
C PRO A 483 -9.47 20.50 40.19
N THR A 484 -9.28 21.59 40.94
CA THR A 484 -10.42 22.28 41.58
C THR A 484 -11.44 22.68 40.53
N ARG A 485 -12.73 22.77 40.89
CA ARG A 485 -13.80 23.16 39.95
C ARG A 485 -13.45 24.41 39.15
N ARG A 486 -12.81 25.40 39.80
CA ARG A 486 -12.34 26.63 39.14
C ARG A 486 -11.28 26.36 38.06
N ILE A 487 -10.26 25.56 38.37
CA ILE A 487 -9.19 25.21 37.42
C ILE A 487 -9.76 24.37 36.27
N ALA A 488 -10.61 23.39 36.58
CA ALA A 488 -11.28 22.57 35.58
C ALA A 488 -12.17 23.41 34.64
N THR A 489 -12.96 24.35 35.19
CA THR A 489 -13.77 25.27 34.38
C THR A 489 -12.91 26.19 33.54
N VAL A 490 -11.84 26.78 34.08
CA VAL A 490 -10.90 27.61 33.29
C VAL A 490 -10.27 26.79 32.16
N GLY A 491 -9.81 25.57 32.44
CA GLY A 491 -9.27 24.66 31.43
C GLY A 491 -10.29 24.34 30.33
N ALA A 492 -11.51 23.97 30.70
CA ALA A 492 -12.59 23.66 29.76
C ALA A 492 -12.95 24.88 28.89
N VAL A 493 -13.06 26.07 29.48
CA VAL A 493 -13.33 27.31 28.73
C VAL A 493 -12.18 27.62 27.78
N THR A 494 -10.93 27.49 28.20
CA THR A 494 -9.76 27.70 27.34
C THR A 494 -9.77 26.73 26.14
N ILE A 495 -10.06 25.45 26.37
CA ILE A 495 -10.17 24.46 25.29
C ILE A 495 -11.30 24.83 24.32
N LEU A 496 -12.49 25.17 24.84
CA LEU A 496 -13.63 25.57 24.00
C LEU A 496 -13.35 26.83 23.19
N VAL A 497 -12.64 27.81 23.75
CA VAL A 497 -12.24 29.03 23.02
C VAL A 497 -11.26 28.69 21.89
N LEU A 498 -10.28 27.82 22.15
CA LEU A 498 -9.34 27.37 21.12
C LEU A 498 -10.06 26.58 20.02
N PHE A 499 -10.99 25.72 20.38
CA PHE A 499 -11.79 24.93 19.45
C PHE A 499 -12.66 25.86 18.60
N GLY A 500 -13.40 26.78 19.23
CA GLY A 500 -14.22 27.75 18.52
C GLY A 500 -13.41 28.67 17.60
N ALA A 501 -12.18 29.05 17.99
CA ALA A 501 -11.30 29.83 17.13
C ALA A 501 -10.81 29.02 15.92
N LEU A 502 -10.50 27.73 16.10
CA LEU A 502 -10.06 26.84 15.04
C LEU A 502 -11.19 26.55 14.05
N GLU A 503 -12.39 26.20 14.55
CA GLU A 503 -13.59 26.02 13.72
C GLU A 503 -13.98 27.33 13.01
N GLY A 504 -13.91 28.47 13.68
CA GLY A 504 -14.18 29.77 13.07
C GLY A 504 -13.18 30.12 11.96
N THR A 505 -11.90 29.73 12.13
CA THR A 505 -10.87 29.89 11.09
C THR A 505 -11.15 28.98 9.91
N TYR A 506 -11.54 27.72 10.17
CA TYR A 506 -11.93 26.78 9.13
C TYR A 506 -13.12 27.29 8.33
N LEU A 507 -14.20 27.74 8.97
CA LEU A 507 -15.35 28.31 8.25
C LEU A 507 -15.02 29.55 7.40
N ALA A 508 -13.92 30.26 7.71
CA ALA A 508 -13.48 31.44 6.96
C ALA A 508 -12.45 31.12 5.85
N MET A 509 -11.71 30.01 5.96
CA MET A 509 -10.56 29.69 5.11
C MET A 509 -10.69 28.36 4.35
N ALA A 510 -11.57 27.46 4.80
CA ALA A 510 -11.85 26.22 4.12
C ALA A 510 -12.27 26.54 2.69
N PRO A 511 -11.82 25.73 1.72
CA PRO A 511 -12.39 25.84 0.39
C PRO A 511 -13.89 25.61 0.52
N GLU A 512 -14.69 26.36 -0.25
CA GLU A 512 -16.06 25.90 -0.52
C GLU A 512 -15.94 24.45 -0.98
N ALA A 513 -16.85 23.58 -0.51
CA ALA A 513 -16.97 22.23 -1.05
C ALA A 513 -16.81 22.38 -2.55
N SER A 514 -15.67 21.92 -3.08
CA SER A 514 -15.58 21.80 -4.51
C SER A 514 -16.73 20.87 -4.86
N ASP A 515 -17.40 21.09 -5.97
CA ASP A 515 -18.21 20.04 -6.60
C ASP A 515 -17.26 18.88 -7.01
N THR A 516 -16.54 18.30 -6.04
CA THR A 516 -15.80 17.04 -6.07
C THR A 516 -16.74 15.89 -5.78
N SER A 517 -17.98 16.15 -5.34
CA SER A 517 -19.08 15.23 -5.56
C SER A 517 -19.54 15.30 -7.02
N GLY A 518 -18.81 14.63 -7.91
CA GLY A 518 -19.33 14.07 -9.17
C GLY A 518 -19.85 14.99 -10.29
N ASP A 519 -20.30 16.22 -10.05
CA ASP A 519 -21.15 16.92 -11.03
C ASP A 519 -20.41 17.78 -12.06
N LYS A 520 -19.07 17.79 -12.07
CA LYS A 520 -18.34 18.40 -13.20
C LYS A 520 -18.55 17.54 -14.44
N PRO A 521 -19.06 18.08 -15.55
CA PRO A 521 -19.18 17.32 -16.79
C PRO A 521 -17.77 17.01 -17.28
N TYR A 522 -17.43 15.73 -17.37
CA TYR A 522 -16.25 15.26 -18.07
C TYR A 522 -16.66 14.75 -19.45
N GLN A 523 -15.70 14.75 -20.36
CA GLN A 523 -15.82 14.14 -21.67
C GLN A 523 -14.74 13.06 -21.77
N LEU A 524 -15.19 11.82 -21.86
CA LEU A 524 -14.35 10.68 -22.18
C LEU A 524 -14.29 10.55 -23.70
N SER A 525 -13.07 10.55 -24.26
CA SER A 525 -12.84 10.27 -25.67
C SER A 525 -12.21 8.89 -25.82
N TYR A 526 -12.72 8.10 -26.76
CA TYR A 526 -12.17 6.79 -27.10
C TYR A 526 -12.38 6.51 -28.58
N THR A 527 -11.50 5.70 -29.13
CA THR A 527 -11.56 5.23 -30.52
C THR A 527 -11.92 3.75 -30.52
N VAL A 528 -12.87 3.35 -31.35
CA VAL A 528 -13.06 1.94 -31.68
C VAL A 528 -12.28 1.66 -32.95
N SER A 529 -11.21 0.88 -32.82
CA SER A 529 -10.36 0.46 -33.93
C SER A 529 -10.53 -1.02 -34.21
N GLU A 530 -10.29 -1.40 -35.46
CA GLU A 530 -10.28 -2.80 -35.86
C GLU A 530 -8.88 -3.38 -35.70
N TRP A 531 -8.82 -4.51 -35.03
CA TRP A 531 -7.67 -5.37 -34.95
C TRP A 531 -7.94 -6.62 -35.78
N THR A 532 -7.01 -7.00 -36.64
CA THR A 532 -7.16 -8.17 -37.51
C THR A 532 -5.96 -9.08 -37.44
N GLN A 533 -6.19 -10.38 -37.38
CA GLN A 533 -5.17 -11.41 -37.58
C GLN A 533 -5.63 -12.40 -38.63
N SER A 534 -4.79 -12.65 -39.63
CA SER A 534 -5.11 -13.54 -40.74
C SER A 534 -4.03 -14.59 -40.92
N GLU A 535 -4.43 -15.79 -41.32
CA GLU A 535 -3.55 -16.89 -41.72
C GLU A 535 -4.07 -17.53 -43.00
N THR A 536 -3.17 -17.81 -43.93
CA THR A 536 -3.50 -18.50 -45.18
C THR A 536 -3.14 -19.97 -45.05
N LEU A 537 -4.16 -20.83 -45.09
CA LEU A 537 -4.06 -22.28 -45.02
C LEU A 537 -4.12 -22.86 -46.43
N THR A 538 -3.20 -23.76 -46.76
CA THR A 538 -3.26 -24.56 -47.98
C THR A 538 -3.65 -25.98 -47.60
N LEU A 539 -4.87 -26.39 -47.93
CA LEU A 539 -5.48 -27.66 -47.53
C LEU A 539 -5.52 -28.60 -48.73
N SER A 540 -5.28 -29.90 -48.54
CA SER A 540 -5.57 -30.91 -49.55
C SER A 540 -6.93 -31.58 -49.31
N ASP A 541 -7.49 -32.29 -50.29
CA ASP A 541 -8.74 -33.04 -50.15
C ASP A 541 -8.76 -33.91 -48.88
N GLY A 542 -9.73 -33.65 -47.99
CA GLY A 542 -9.88 -34.39 -46.74
C GLY A 542 -8.91 -33.97 -45.62
N ASP A 543 -8.05 -32.98 -45.84
CA ASP A 543 -7.21 -32.39 -44.80
C ASP A 543 -8.04 -31.46 -43.89
N THR A 544 -7.57 -31.33 -42.65
CA THR A 544 -8.09 -30.36 -41.68
C THR A 544 -6.90 -29.66 -41.05
N GLN A 545 -6.93 -28.32 -41.00
CA GLN A 545 -5.94 -27.49 -40.30
C GLN A 545 -6.65 -26.56 -39.34
N THR A 546 -5.97 -26.23 -38.23
CA THR A 546 -6.52 -25.40 -37.16
C THR A 546 -5.87 -24.02 -37.21
N PHE A 547 -6.70 -22.99 -37.26
CA PHE A 547 -6.30 -21.60 -37.01
C PHE A 547 -6.40 -21.33 -35.52
N GLU A 548 -5.33 -20.85 -34.89
CA GLU A 548 -5.29 -20.59 -33.45
C GLU A 548 -4.71 -19.20 -33.15
N VAL A 549 -5.40 -18.43 -32.31
CA VAL A 549 -4.99 -17.09 -31.85
C VAL A 549 -5.03 -17.04 -30.34
N MET A 550 -3.93 -16.60 -29.74
CA MET A 550 -3.86 -16.30 -28.30
C MET A 550 -4.19 -14.84 -28.06
N ILE A 551 -5.27 -14.58 -27.32
CA ILE A 551 -5.67 -13.25 -26.87
C ILE A 551 -5.14 -13.04 -25.45
N ASP A 552 -4.25 -12.05 -25.28
CA ASP A 552 -3.56 -11.75 -24.02
C ASP A 552 -4.18 -10.56 -23.26
N GLU A 553 -3.61 -10.23 -22.11
CA GLU A 553 -4.07 -9.16 -21.21
C GLU A 553 -3.85 -7.73 -21.75
N THR A 554 -3.20 -7.57 -22.89
CA THR A 554 -2.91 -6.26 -23.49
C THR A 554 -4.06 -5.75 -24.37
N MET A 555 -5.01 -6.63 -24.72
CA MET A 555 -6.22 -6.26 -25.45
C MET A 555 -7.26 -5.63 -24.51
N THR A 556 -7.79 -4.49 -24.92
CA THR A 556 -8.88 -3.78 -24.23
C THR A 556 -10.25 -4.40 -24.60
N ALA A 557 -11.35 -3.91 -24.00
CA ALA A 557 -12.68 -4.46 -24.21
C ALA A 557 -13.00 -4.70 -25.69
N VAL A 558 -13.37 -5.95 -26.03
CA VAL A 558 -13.75 -6.38 -27.37
C VAL A 558 -15.25 -6.20 -27.54
N LEU A 559 -15.67 -5.40 -28.53
CA LEU A 559 -17.08 -5.15 -28.85
C LEU A 559 -17.69 -6.34 -29.61
N ILE A 560 -17.01 -6.76 -30.67
CA ILE A 560 -17.37 -7.91 -31.49
C ILE A 560 -16.09 -8.52 -32.07
N ALA A 561 -16.06 -9.84 -32.13
CA ALA A 561 -15.06 -10.61 -32.85
C ALA A 561 -15.75 -11.43 -33.94
N GLU A 562 -15.28 -11.34 -35.18
CA GLU A 562 -15.81 -12.08 -36.31
C GLU A 562 -14.71 -12.92 -36.96
N LEU A 563 -15.01 -14.18 -37.20
CA LEU A 563 -14.19 -15.07 -38.01
C LEU A 563 -14.74 -15.08 -39.42
N THR A 564 -13.88 -14.75 -40.37
CA THR A 564 -14.18 -14.81 -41.79
C THR A 564 -13.21 -15.74 -42.50
N ILE A 565 -13.70 -16.38 -43.55
CA ILE A 565 -12.83 -17.08 -44.50
C ILE A 565 -12.97 -16.43 -45.86
N THR A 566 -11.84 -16.25 -46.54
CA THR A 566 -11.78 -15.93 -47.96
C THR A 566 -11.21 -17.15 -48.64
N TYR A 567 -12.08 -17.88 -49.33
CA TYR A 567 -11.75 -19.11 -50.02
C TYR A 567 -11.38 -18.78 -51.47
N SER A 568 -10.14 -19.03 -51.86
CA SER A 568 -9.63 -18.83 -53.22
C SER A 568 -9.25 -20.18 -53.84
N ASP A 569 -9.82 -20.46 -55.00
CA ASP A 569 -9.46 -21.62 -55.83
C ASP A 569 -8.21 -21.28 -56.68
N THR A 570 -7.22 -22.17 -56.67
CA THR A 570 -5.96 -22.01 -57.43
C THR A 570 -6.06 -22.40 -58.90
N GLY A 571 -7.23 -22.88 -59.35
CA GLY A 571 -7.62 -22.91 -60.76
C GLY A 571 -7.71 -24.31 -61.33
N GLU A 572 -8.91 -24.88 -61.27
CA GLU A 572 -9.34 -25.98 -62.14
C GLU A 572 -9.29 -25.56 -63.64
N SER A 573 -8.81 -26.47 -64.50
CA SER A 573 -8.75 -26.21 -65.95
C SER A 573 -10.00 -26.62 -66.74
N ILE A 574 -10.98 -27.27 -66.09
CA ILE A 574 -12.11 -27.92 -66.77
C ILE A 574 -13.45 -27.75 -66.05
N THR A 575 -13.48 -27.68 -64.73
CA THR A 575 -14.65 -27.30 -63.92
C THR A 575 -14.37 -25.96 -63.23
N ALA A 576 -15.41 -25.29 -62.73
CA ALA A 576 -15.28 -24.00 -62.03
C ALA A 576 -16.07 -24.06 -60.72
N ALA A 577 -16.12 -25.26 -60.13
CA ALA A 577 -16.96 -25.56 -58.99
C ALA A 577 -16.05 -25.80 -57.79
N CYS A 578 -16.19 -24.97 -56.78
CA CYS A 578 -15.34 -25.00 -55.61
C CYS A 578 -15.75 -26.11 -54.66
N ASP A 579 -14.76 -26.70 -54.02
CA ASP A 579 -14.95 -27.72 -53.00
C ASP A 579 -15.57 -27.16 -51.73
N GLU A 580 -16.26 -28.04 -51.00
CA GLU A 580 -16.94 -27.65 -49.77
C GLU A 580 -15.94 -27.51 -48.63
N VAL A 581 -15.71 -26.26 -48.21
CA VAL A 581 -14.93 -25.93 -47.02
C VAL A 581 -15.87 -25.92 -45.81
N VAL A 582 -15.55 -26.73 -44.80
CA VAL A 582 -16.26 -26.80 -43.53
C VAL A 582 -15.42 -26.14 -42.44
N THR A 583 -16.04 -25.27 -41.65
CA THR A 583 -15.41 -24.54 -40.55
C THR A 583 -16.11 -24.85 -39.24
N THR A 584 -15.33 -25.05 -38.18
CA THR A 584 -15.84 -25.34 -36.83
C THR A 584 -15.08 -24.46 -35.82
N PRO A 585 -15.61 -23.28 -35.47
CA PRO A 585 -15.03 -22.45 -34.42
C PRO A 585 -15.15 -23.12 -33.04
N ASP A 586 -14.13 -22.95 -32.19
CA ASP A 586 -14.12 -23.39 -30.79
C ASP A 586 -13.72 -22.23 -29.87
N TYR A 587 -14.65 -21.82 -29.02
CA TYR A 587 -14.49 -20.70 -28.09
C TYR A 587 -14.31 -21.17 -26.64
N SER A 588 -14.20 -22.47 -26.39
CA SER A 588 -14.07 -23.04 -25.04
C SER A 588 -12.77 -22.65 -24.32
N GLY A 589 -11.74 -22.28 -25.08
CA GLY A 589 -10.46 -21.79 -24.58
C GLY A 589 -10.46 -20.32 -24.14
N LEU A 590 -11.57 -19.61 -24.35
CA LEU A 590 -11.72 -18.19 -24.02
C LEU A 590 -12.44 -17.99 -22.68
N ALA A 591 -12.02 -16.97 -21.93
CA ALA A 591 -12.68 -16.57 -20.69
C ALA A 591 -14.07 -16.00 -20.98
N GLY A 592 -15.11 -16.74 -20.58
CA GLY A 592 -16.51 -16.31 -20.66
C GLY A 592 -17.06 -15.81 -19.30
N PRO A 593 -18.36 -15.52 -19.21
CA PRO A 593 -19.42 -15.82 -20.19
C PRO A 593 -19.51 -14.80 -21.35
N PHE A 594 -20.00 -15.23 -22.51
CA PHE A 594 -20.30 -14.36 -23.66
C PHE A 594 -21.80 -14.04 -23.72
N SER A 595 -22.14 -12.82 -24.15
CA SER A 595 -23.53 -12.40 -24.36
C SER A 595 -24.14 -13.07 -25.59
N GLU A 596 -23.38 -13.13 -26.69
CA GLU A 596 -23.74 -13.86 -27.89
C GLU A 596 -22.50 -14.57 -28.45
N SER A 597 -22.67 -15.79 -28.94
CA SER A 597 -21.63 -16.54 -29.63
C SER A 597 -22.25 -17.43 -30.69
N ASP A 598 -21.65 -17.44 -31.88
CA ASP A 598 -21.95 -18.36 -32.98
C ASP A 598 -20.70 -19.17 -33.29
N ASP A 599 -20.60 -20.33 -32.62
CA ASP A 599 -19.60 -21.37 -32.83
C ASP A 599 -20.17 -22.54 -33.67
N SER A 600 -21.30 -22.31 -34.35
CA SER A 600 -21.92 -23.36 -35.14
C SER A 600 -21.06 -23.72 -36.35
N MET A 601 -20.99 -25.03 -36.63
CA MET A 601 -20.32 -25.53 -37.84
C MET A 601 -20.98 -24.93 -39.09
N LYS A 602 -20.17 -24.34 -39.98
CA LYS A 602 -20.61 -23.74 -41.24
C LYS A 602 -19.84 -24.32 -42.41
N SER A 603 -20.50 -24.45 -43.56
CA SER A 603 -19.85 -24.83 -44.81
C SER A 603 -20.12 -23.82 -45.93
N THR A 604 -19.17 -23.69 -46.84
CA THR A 604 -19.29 -22.83 -48.02
C THR A 604 -18.64 -23.47 -49.23
N THR A 605 -19.25 -23.26 -50.40
CA THR A 605 -18.73 -23.63 -51.73
C THR A 605 -18.52 -22.39 -52.61
N ALA A 606 -18.50 -21.19 -52.00
CA ALA A 606 -18.47 -19.92 -52.72
C ALA A 606 -17.03 -19.35 -52.79
N CYS A 607 -16.30 -19.69 -53.85
CA CYS A 607 -14.97 -19.11 -54.08
C CYS A 607 -15.00 -17.61 -54.32
N ASP A 608 -13.88 -16.98 -54.01
CA ASP A 608 -13.60 -15.55 -54.16
C ASP A 608 -14.60 -14.66 -53.40
N THR A 609 -15.29 -15.25 -52.42
CA THR A 609 -16.18 -14.53 -51.50
C THR A 609 -15.72 -14.69 -50.07
N THR A 610 -15.74 -13.59 -49.33
CA THR A 610 -15.51 -13.61 -47.90
C THR A 610 -16.80 -13.98 -47.19
N THR A 611 -16.77 -15.05 -46.39
CA THR A 611 -17.94 -15.56 -45.65
C THR A 611 -17.66 -15.47 -44.15
N VAL A 612 -18.63 -14.97 -43.37
CA VAL A 612 -18.56 -14.97 -41.89
C VAL A 612 -18.90 -16.37 -41.37
N VAL A 613 -17.94 -17.00 -40.73
CA VAL A 613 -18.01 -18.40 -40.26
C VAL A 613 -18.13 -18.53 -38.75
N GLY A 614 -17.96 -17.45 -38.00
CA GLY A 614 -18.21 -17.42 -36.56
C GLY A 614 -18.21 -16.00 -36.03
N SER A 615 -18.85 -15.78 -34.89
CA SER A 615 -18.89 -14.46 -34.26
C SER A 615 -19.04 -14.56 -32.75
N ILE A 616 -18.44 -13.63 -32.01
CA ILE A 616 -18.56 -13.52 -30.56
C ILE A 616 -18.86 -12.07 -30.20
N ARG A 617 -19.87 -11.88 -29.34
CA ARG A 617 -20.10 -10.63 -28.61
C ARG A 617 -19.90 -10.90 -27.12
N PRO A 618 -18.76 -10.47 -26.54
CA PRO A 618 -18.46 -10.75 -25.14
C PRO A 618 -19.49 -10.11 -24.22
N ASN A 619 -19.74 -8.82 -24.42
CA ASN A 619 -20.68 -8.04 -23.62
C ASN A 619 -21.59 -7.19 -24.52
N ALA A 620 -22.86 -7.58 -24.63
CA ALA A 620 -23.85 -6.88 -25.46
C ALA A 620 -24.15 -5.46 -24.96
N ASP A 621 -23.89 -5.16 -23.68
CA ASP A 621 -24.08 -3.82 -23.11
C ASP A 621 -23.04 -2.82 -23.68
N LEU A 622 -21.94 -3.29 -24.26
CA LEU A 622 -20.94 -2.41 -24.90
C LEU A 622 -21.45 -1.76 -26.19
N ASN A 623 -22.47 -2.34 -26.84
CA ASN A 623 -23.08 -1.78 -28.07
C ASN A 623 -23.67 -0.38 -27.84
N GLN A 624 -24.00 -0.02 -26.61
CA GLN A 624 -24.52 1.33 -26.30
C GLN A 624 -23.45 2.42 -26.47
N TYR A 625 -22.16 2.06 -26.42
CA TYR A 625 -21.04 3.01 -26.48
C TYR A 625 -20.45 3.16 -27.88
N ALA A 626 -20.60 2.15 -28.73
CA ALA A 626 -20.22 2.23 -30.13
C ALA A 626 -21.21 1.41 -30.95
N GLY A 627 -21.99 2.10 -31.80
CA GLY A 627 -22.94 1.44 -32.68
C GLY A 627 -22.19 0.67 -33.77
N GLU A 628 -21.88 -0.60 -33.52
CA GLU A 628 -21.34 -1.64 -34.42
C GLU A 628 -20.26 -1.22 -35.44
N GLY A 629 -19.52 -0.13 -35.21
CA GLY A 629 -18.65 0.45 -36.23
C GLY A 629 -17.42 1.14 -35.68
N GLN A 630 -16.38 1.17 -36.52
CA GLN A 630 -15.13 1.89 -36.25
C GLN A 630 -15.37 3.39 -36.21
N GLY A 631 -14.64 4.09 -35.35
CA GLY A 631 -14.68 5.54 -35.28
C GLY A 631 -14.25 6.11 -33.94
N ASP A 632 -14.21 7.44 -33.89
CA ASP A 632 -13.96 8.20 -32.67
C ASP A 632 -15.29 8.55 -32.00
N TYR A 633 -15.39 8.26 -30.71
CA TYR A 633 -16.59 8.45 -29.91
C TYR A 633 -16.28 9.32 -28.68
N THR A 634 -17.33 10.00 -28.21
CA THR A 634 -17.26 10.84 -27.01
C THR A 634 -18.45 10.55 -26.11
N LEU A 635 -18.19 10.41 -24.82
CA LEU A 635 -19.22 10.27 -23.78
C LEU A 635 -19.08 11.42 -22.81
N ASN A 636 -20.21 12.06 -22.51
CA ASN A 636 -20.28 13.11 -21.49
C ASN A 636 -21.01 12.54 -20.27
N GLY A 637 -20.47 12.79 -19.09
CA GLY A 637 -21.03 12.29 -17.84
C GLY A 637 -20.31 12.87 -16.63
N THR A 638 -20.70 12.42 -15.45
CA THR A 638 -19.96 12.71 -14.22
C THR A 638 -18.62 11.97 -14.22
N GLU A 639 -17.64 12.49 -13.47
CA GLU A 639 -16.31 11.83 -13.37
C GLU A 639 -16.43 10.37 -12.92
N SER A 640 -17.28 10.11 -11.92
CA SER A 640 -17.53 8.77 -11.41
C SER A 640 -18.17 7.85 -12.45
N GLU A 641 -19.20 8.32 -13.16
CA GLU A 641 -19.85 7.52 -14.22
C GLU A 641 -18.87 7.19 -15.35
N LEU A 642 -18.03 8.15 -15.74
CA LEU A 642 -17.06 7.94 -16.80
C LEU A 642 -15.88 7.08 -16.37
N ILE A 643 -15.47 7.10 -15.10
CA ILE A 643 -14.47 6.17 -14.54
C ILE A 643 -15.03 4.75 -14.50
N ASP A 644 -16.29 4.55 -14.12
CA ASP A 644 -16.92 3.24 -14.13
C ASP A 644 -16.99 2.69 -15.57
N ILE A 645 -17.34 3.54 -16.54
CA ILE A 645 -17.32 3.20 -17.97
C ILE A 645 -15.90 2.91 -18.44
N LEU A 646 -14.91 3.73 -18.09
CA LEU A 646 -13.51 3.52 -18.46
C LEU A 646 -12.96 2.22 -17.87
N THR A 647 -13.34 1.87 -16.64
CA THR A 647 -12.97 0.61 -16.00
C THR A 647 -13.60 -0.57 -16.73
N MET A 648 -14.86 -0.45 -17.14
CA MET A 648 -15.54 -1.46 -17.97
C MET A 648 -14.85 -1.62 -19.34
N LEU A 649 -14.46 -0.51 -20.00
CA LEU A 649 -13.78 -0.53 -21.30
C LEU A 649 -12.30 -0.97 -21.23
N GLY A 650 -11.64 -0.71 -20.09
CA GLY A 650 -10.22 -0.98 -19.89
C GLY A 650 -9.89 -2.31 -19.23
N LYS A 651 -10.85 -2.99 -18.59
CA LYS A 651 -10.66 -4.27 -17.88
C LYS A 651 -11.83 -5.23 -18.11
N ALA A 652 -12.05 -5.64 -19.36
CA ALA A 652 -12.90 -6.78 -19.65
C ALA A 652 -12.00 -8.05 -19.67
N PRO A 653 -12.07 -8.94 -18.65
CA PRO A 653 -11.34 -10.22 -18.67
C PRO A 653 -11.94 -11.22 -19.68
N GLU A 654 -13.08 -10.88 -20.28
CA GLU A 654 -13.79 -11.67 -21.28
C GLU A 654 -12.94 -11.72 -22.57
N MET A 655 -12.94 -12.86 -23.25
CA MET A 655 -12.11 -13.15 -24.45
C MET A 655 -10.62 -13.42 -24.20
N MET A 656 -10.12 -13.40 -22.97
CA MET A 656 -8.74 -13.84 -22.70
C MET A 656 -8.60 -15.35 -22.90
N GLY A 657 -7.59 -15.79 -23.65
CA GLY A 657 -7.31 -17.22 -23.87
C GLY A 657 -7.09 -17.59 -25.33
N ALA A 658 -7.24 -18.88 -25.62
CA ALA A 658 -7.04 -19.42 -26.96
C ALA A 658 -8.36 -19.44 -27.74
N LEU A 659 -8.41 -18.76 -28.88
CA LEU A 659 -9.45 -18.93 -29.89
C LEU A 659 -8.93 -19.90 -30.94
N ALA A 660 -9.68 -20.96 -31.22
CA ALA A 660 -9.35 -21.93 -32.25
C ALA A 660 -10.48 -22.06 -33.28
N MET A 661 -10.14 -22.43 -34.51
CA MET A 661 -11.11 -22.81 -35.53
C MET A 661 -10.50 -23.87 -36.45
N ASP A 662 -11.18 -25.02 -36.55
CA ASP A 662 -10.83 -26.04 -37.52
C ASP A 662 -11.41 -25.69 -38.89
N VAL A 663 -10.57 -25.80 -39.93
CA VAL A 663 -10.94 -25.63 -41.33
C VAL A 663 -10.63 -26.93 -42.05
N ALA A 664 -11.69 -27.60 -42.51
CA ALA A 664 -11.62 -28.87 -43.21
C ALA A 664 -12.08 -28.70 -44.65
N LEU A 665 -11.40 -29.37 -45.57
CA LEU A 665 -11.80 -29.44 -46.96
C LEU A 665 -12.46 -30.80 -47.23
N SER A 666 -13.67 -30.79 -47.77
CA SER A 666 -14.39 -32.03 -48.10
C SER A 666 -13.77 -32.70 -49.32
N THR A 667 -13.60 -34.02 -49.27
CA THR A 667 -13.09 -34.79 -50.41
C THR A 667 -14.07 -34.74 -51.58
N ASN A 668 -13.66 -34.23 -52.74
CA ASN A 668 -14.48 -34.27 -53.94
C ASN A 668 -14.35 -35.63 -54.64
N GLU A 669 -15.47 -36.21 -55.09
CA GLU A 669 -15.48 -37.41 -55.95
C GLU A 669 -15.42 -37.05 -57.46
N GLY A 670 -14.83 -35.89 -57.79
CA GLY A 670 -14.82 -35.29 -59.11
C GLY A 670 -13.67 -35.73 -60.04
N ASN A 671 -13.95 -36.68 -60.94
CA ASN A 671 -13.26 -37.02 -62.21
C ASN A 671 -11.70 -37.16 -62.24
N PRO A 672 -11.12 -38.34 -62.58
CA PRO A 672 -9.67 -38.65 -62.49
C PRO A 672 -8.68 -37.88 -63.41
N ILE A 673 -9.09 -36.81 -64.09
CA ILE A 673 -8.34 -36.21 -65.21
C ILE A 673 -7.95 -34.74 -65.00
N GLY A 674 -8.40 -34.09 -63.92
CA GLY A 674 -7.88 -32.79 -63.46
C GLY A 674 -7.43 -32.95 -62.02
N ASN A 675 -6.12 -32.86 -61.77
CA ASN A 675 -5.52 -33.13 -60.46
C ASN A 675 -5.09 -31.80 -59.83
N ASP A 676 -6.06 -30.96 -59.48
CA ASP A 676 -5.86 -30.01 -58.39
C ASP A 676 -6.41 -30.68 -57.13
N ASN A 677 -5.58 -30.74 -56.10
CA ASN A 677 -5.90 -31.39 -54.84
C ASN A 677 -5.61 -30.41 -53.70
N SER A 678 -5.53 -29.10 -53.98
CA SER A 678 -5.11 -28.14 -52.98
C SER A 678 -5.81 -26.79 -53.11
N GLU A 679 -6.37 -26.35 -52.00
CA GLU A 679 -7.21 -25.17 -51.89
C GLU A 679 -6.54 -24.19 -50.95
N THR A 680 -6.64 -22.91 -51.27
CA THR A 680 -6.12 -21.86 -50.41
C THR A 680 -7.26 -21.14 -49.71
N VAL A 681 -7.33 -21.30 -48.39
CA VAL A 681 -8.32 -20.64 -47.54
C VAL A 681 -7.60 -19.65 -46.64
N THR A 682 -7.93 -18.37 -46.76
CA THR A 682 -7.44 -17.35 -45.82
C THR A 682 -8.45 -17.15 -44.72
N VAL A 683 -8.08 -17.52 -43.50
CA VAL A 683 -8.86 -17.27 -42.29
C VAL A 683 -8.47 -15.89 -41.76
N THR A 684 -9.45 -15.09 -41.34
CA THR A 684 -9.23 -13.79 -40.70
C THR A 684 -10.13 -13.65 -39.48
N LEU A 685 -9.51 -13.37 -38.33
CA LEU A 685 -10.17 -12.88 -37.14
C LEU A 685 -10.12 -11.35 -37.15
N SER A 686 -11.29 -10.71 -37.24
CA SER A 686 -11.45 -9.26 -37.07
C SER A 686 -12.10 -8.98 -35.72
N MET A 687 -11.53 -8.07 -34.94
CA MET A 687 -12.06 -7.63 -33.66
C MET A 687 -12.20 -6.11 -33.64
N LEU A 688 -13.33 -5.61 -33.13
CA LEU A 688 -13.47 -4.19 -32.80
C LEU A 688 -13.12 -3.99 -31.32
N VAL A 689 -12.10 -3.19 -31.05
CA VAL A 689 -11.56 -2.98 -29.70
C VAL A 689 -11.64 -1.51 -29.29
N PHE A 690 -11.97 -1.26 -28.02
CA PHE A 690 -12.04 0.09 -27.47
C PHE A 690 -10.65 0.59 -27.07
N GLN A 691 -10.18 1.69 -27.65
CA GLN A 691 -8.93 2.34 -27.28
C GLN A 691 -9.22 3.67 -26.58
N PRO A 692 -9.07 3.76 -25.25
CA PRO A 692 -9.30 5.01 -24.53
C PRO A 692 -8.24 6.04 -24.93
N SER A 693 -8.69 7.25 -25.30
CA SER A 693 -7.82 8.35 -25.72
C SER A 693 -7.58 9.37 -24.60
N GLY A 694 -8.44 9.39 -23.58
CA GLY A 694 -8.30 10.21 -22.38
C GLY A 694 -9.63 10.80 -21.89
N MET A 695 -9.64 11.25 -20.64
CA MET A 695 -10.78 11.93 -20.02
C MET A 695 -10.40 13.38 -19.74
N VAL A 696 -11.19 14.33 -20.25
CA VAL A 696 -10.94 15.77 -20.07
C VAL A 696 -12.15 16.46 -19.45
N PRO A 697 -11.94 17.43 -18.55
CA PRO A 697 -13.04 18.21 -17.99
C PRO A 697 -13.67 19.08 -19.09
N VAL A 698 -15.00 19.05 -19.20
CA VAL A 698 -15.75 19.95 -20.11
C VAL A 698 -15.82 21.31 -19.43
N THR A 699 -14.98 22.23 -19.88
CA THR A 699 -15.04 23.63 -19.45
C THR A 699 -16.33 24.26 -19.97
N ALA A 700 -17.08 24.92 -19.08
CA ALA A 700 -18.23 25.76 -19.46
C ALA A 700 -17.78 27.02 -20.20
#